data_AF-A0A284QPS9-F1
#
_entry.id   AF-A0A284QPS9-F1
#
_cell.length_a   1.000
_cell.length_b   1.000
_cell.length_c   1.000
_cell.angle_alpha   90.00
_cell.angle_beta   90.00
_cell.angle_gamma   90.00
#
_symmetry.space_group_name_H-M   'P 1'
#
loop_
_entity.id
_entity.type
_entity.pdbx_description
1 polymer ?
#
loop_
_entity_poly.entity_id
_entity_poly.type
_entity_poly.pdbx_seq_one_letter_code
_entity_poly.pdbx_strand_id
1 'polypeptide(L)'
;MGVQEQEVSAFAADLSVECRNQVPTPQTRLPTLMIPISLSALPLPPSTLSSLTKAGYETLQDVQDISPEDLSEELDIPLSTLRALIYSQRTSTLPKSTLPLTQPVSLSNLSRSSEMKARVSTLCAPLDRLLSGGVSRGSVLEISGAPGTPKEILAVNIVASFVKAGERVLFVDLQNMTSAVTLRRSLKKIPDIPTNFLELVSYMPMHTLSEVMKFMYNLSSYLRINPDVALLVINSISFPFQTSPTLTLQVRSSLLDRIKQTFSKACASNNLTIITTSQLATKLLKTDGTAGNFDTGARGIMERIYLLEGLTVSYYHARHECQAYFIRRRVDMPSIKVKSCSGSLTYNYAISTPTSPNAKSIDPTLPTVLFLHPVYIGIDIFQMQFGDCALRRFNLVAMDLRGHGETGGTAPKNYGQDDAAKDIEALRLPPCHIFALSMGTIIALQFAISYPEKALSLFLVSALGLEESADVAQGRQEITDCWIEGFKGSTVDEAALYDAVYGAIQLGFNSEQSSMVRALVKRTLPQAMTNWNAKNLDTYNTLTVNFFTKRKAHSPGNLSKILAPVKLVHCTADIAYPLELSEEFLKHLQDAGVKASLNTIEGACHFGCVTHSEQINPLFADFVLENTTAQIPPTPSSVVSPFEAGLIKAGWANDDSDDE
;
A
#
# COMPACT_ATOMS: atom_id res chain seq x y z
N MET A 1 -22.78 59.60 1.01
CA MET A 1 -21.43 59.07 0.78
C MET A 1 -21.32 57.84 1.68
N GLY A 2 -21.22 56.60 1.20
CA GLY A 2 -21.06 56.14 -0.19
C GLY A 2 -19.80 55.26 -0.29
N VAL A 3 -19.90 54.17 -1.06
CA VAL A 3 -18.83 53.20 -1.37
C VAL A 3 -18.43 52.27 -0.21
N GLN A 4 -19.16 51.15 -0.05
CA GLN A 4 -18.58 49.78 -0.05
C GLN A 4 -19.63 48.64 -0.02
N GLU A 5 -20.70 48.75 -0.81
CA GLU A 5 -21.70 47.67 -0.98
C GLU A 5 -22.07 47.41 -2.46
N GLN A 6 -21.21 47.83 -3.40
CA GLN A 6 -21.50 47.82 -4.85
C GLN A 6 -20.58 46.93 -5.71
N GLU A 7 -19.54 46.31 -5.17
CA GLU A 7 -18.58 45.50 -5.97
C GLU A 7 -18.87 43.99 -5.97
N VAL A 8 -19.85 43.49 -5.20
CA VAL A 8 -20.24 42.06 -5.22
C VAL A 8 -21.43 41.78 -6.16
N SER A 9 -22.05 42.83 -6.72
CA SER A 9 -23.16 42.71 -7.68
C SER A 9 -22.72 42.78 -9.15
N ALA A 10 -21.49 43.23 -9.43
CA ALA A 10 -21.01 43.51 -10.79
C ALA A 10 -20.37 42.30 -11.50
N PHE A 11 -19.98 41.25 -10.77
CA PHE A 11 -19.27 40.09 -11.35
C PHE A 11 -20.17 38.91 -11.75
N ALA A 12 -21.49 39.03 -11.53
CA ALA A 12 -22.47 37.96 -11.78
C ALA A 12 -23.41 38.24 -12.98
N ALA A 13 -23.22 39.35 -13.70
CA ALA A 13 -24.10 39.78 -14.78
C ALA A 13 -23.46 39.76 -16.18
N ASP A 14 -22.14 39.54 -16.28
CA ASP A 14 -21.35 39.74 -17.52
C ASP A 14 -21.02 38.44 -18.28
N LEU A 15 -21.76 37.36 -18.01
CA LEU A 15 -21.55 36.03 -18.60
C LEU A 15 -22.76 35.52 -19.42
N SER A 16 -23.68 36.39 -19.81
CA SER A 16 -24.96 36.00 -20.44
C SER A 16 -25.40 36.81 -21.66
N VAL A 17 -24.56 37.70 -22.23
CA VAL A 17 -24.96 38.57 -23.36
C VAL A 17 -24.11 38.42 -24.63
N GLU A 18 -22.81 38.10 -24.57
CA GLU A 18 -21.98 37.93 -25.77
C GLU A 18 -22.13 36.56 -26.45
N CYS A 19 -23.36 36.24 -26.85
CA CYS A 19 -23.68 35.04 -27.63
C CYS A 19 -24.63 35.38 -28.79
N ARG A 20 -24.18 36.25 -29.71
CA ARG A 20 -24.76 36.44 -31.06
C ARG A 20 -23.80 37.18 -32.00
N ASN A 21 -23.64 36.62 -33.20
CA ASN A 21 -23.07 37.22 -34.41
C ASN A 21 -21.55 37.48 -34.45
N GLN A 22 -20.79 36.53 -35.02
CA GLN A 22 -20.16 36.73 -36.34
C GLN A 22 -19.69 35.40 -36.94
N VAL A 23 -19.85 35.26 -38.26
CA VAL A 23 -19.45 34.09 -39.06
C VAL A 23 -18.35 34.50 -40.02
N PRO A 24 -17.29 33.69 -40.17
CA PRO A 24 -16.72 33.45 -41.49
C PRO A 24 -16.66 31.95 -41.84
N THR A 25 -17.05 31.63 -43.08
CA THR A 25 -16.92 30.28 -43.67
C THR A 25 -15.47 29.90 -43.95
N PRO A 26 -15.18 28.58 -43.98
CA PRO A 26 -14.54 28.02 -45.16
C PRO A 26 -15.21 26.76 -45.71
N GLN A 27 -15.24 26.62 -47.03
CA GLN A 27 -15.67 25.42 -47.72
C GLN A 27 -14.56 24.35 -47.73
N THR A 28 -14.81 23.18 -47.15
CA THR A 28 -14.23 21.90 -47.62
C THR A 28 -15.10 20.73 -47.13
N ARG A 29 -15.28 19.68 -47.95
CA ARG A 29 -16.31 18.65 -47.74
C ARG A 29 -15.97 17.70 -46.58
N LEU A 30 -16.92 17.52 -45.66
CA LEU A 30 -16.92 16.43 -44.68
C LEU A 30 -17.37 15.10 -45.33
N PRO A 31 -16.78 13.95 -44.99
CA PRO A 31 -17.36 12.64 -45.28
C PRO A 31 -18.51 12.33 -44.31
N THR A 32 -19.59 11.74 -44.82
CA THR A 32 -20.83 11.47 -44.07
C THR A 32 -20.64 10.42 -42.98
N LEU A 33 -20.98 10.74 -41.73
CA LEU A 33 -21.13 9.77 -40.65
C LEU A 33 -22.41 8.94 -40.88
N MET A 34 -22.30 7.60 -40.89
CA MET A 34 -23.48 6.72 -40.86
C MET A 34 -24.02 6.60 -39.44
N ILE A 35 -25.32 6.90 -39.28
CA ILE A 35 -26.06 6.70 -38.04
C ILE A 35 -26.54 5.23 -37.99
N PRO A 36 -26.35 4.50 -36.88
CA PRO A 36 -26.91 3.15 -36.73
C PRO A 36 -28.43 3.19 -36.73
N ILE A 37 -29.06 2.34 -37.55
CA ILE A 37 -30.51 2.31 -37.74
C ILE A 37 -31.13 1.50 -36.60
N SER A 38 -32.04 2.09 -35.82
CA SER A 38 -32.78 1.33 -34.79
C SER A 38 -33.72 0.33 -35.44
N LEU A 39 -33.83 -0.88 -34.87
CA LEU A 39 -34.78 -1.89 -35.31
C LEU A 39 -36.23 -1.39 -35.24
N SER A 40 -36.53 -0.48 -34.29
CA SER A 40 -37.85 0.18 -34.17
C SER A 40 -38.24 1.05 -35.37
N ALA A 41 -37.28 1.47 -36.20
CA ALA A 41 -37.52 2.23 -37.43
C ALA A 41 -37.76 1.33 -38.66
N LEU A 42 -37.68 0.00 -38.50
CA LEU A 42 -37.94 -0.97 -39.56
C LEU A 42 -39.41 -1.41 -39.55
N PRO A 43 -40.01 -1.75 -40.70
CA PRO A 43 -41.39 -2.24 -40.81
C PRO A 43 -41.48 -3.73 -40.39
N LEU A 44 -41.15 -4.03 -39.14
CA LEU A 44 -41.16 -5.37 -38.56
C LEU A 44 -42.46 -5.63 -37.76
N PRO A 45 -42.93 -6.90 -37.66
CA PRO A 45 -44.06 -7.23 -36.81
C PRO A 45 -43.79 -6.87 -35.34
N PRO A 46 -44.77 -6.30 -34.60
CA PRO A 46 -44.56 -5.92 -33.19
C PRO A 46 -44.15 -7.07 -32.27
N SER A 47 -44.56 -8.31 -32.58
CA SER A 47 -44.11 -9.51 -31.89
C SER A 47 -42.61 -9.77 -32.10
N THR A 48 -42.14 -9.68 -33.34
CA THR A 48 -40.73 -9.83 -33.72
C THR A 48 -39.87 -8.74 -33.08
N LEU A 49 -40.31 -7.48 -33.10
CA LEU A 49 -39.65 -6.38 -32.38
C LEU A 49 -39.60 -6.65 -30.87
N SER A 50 -40.70 -7.12 -30.27
CA SER A 50 -40.72 -7.44 -28.83
C SER A 50 -39.75 -8.55 -28.45
N SER A 51 -39.64 -9.61 -29.25
CA SER A 51 -38.67 -10.70 -29.02
C SER A 51 -37.23 -10.21 -29.16
N LEU A 52 -36.91 -9.47 -30.23
CA LEU A 52 -35.57 -8.90 -30.46
C LEU A 52 -35.15 -7.95 -29.34
N THR A 53 -36.01 -7.00 -28.95
CA THR A 53 -35.73 -6.06 -27.86
C THR A 53 -35.58 -6.78 -26.51
N LYS A 54 -36.38 -7.82 -26.23
CA LYS A 54 -36.23 -8.63 -25.00
C LYS A 54 -34.92 -9.41 -24.94
N ALA A 55 -34.41 -9.83 -26.09
CA ALA A 55 -33.09 -10.46 -26.22
C ALA A 55 -31.93 -9.44 -26.22
N GLY A 56 -32.22 -8.14 -26.25
CA GLY A 56 -31.22 -7.06 -26.18
C GLY A 56 -30.72 -6.56 -27.53
N TYR A 57 -31.37 -6.95 -28.63
CA TYR A 57 -31.10 -6.40 -29.96
C TYR A 57 -31.92 -5.13 -30.18
N GLU A 58 -31.26 -3.97 -30.36
CA GLU A 58 -31.94 -2.66 -30.49
C GLU A 58 -31.63 -1.95 -31.82
N THR A 59 -30.49 -2.25 -32.45
CA THR A 59 -30.03 -1.67 -33.72
C THR A 59 -29.74 -2.73 -34.77
N LEU A 60 -29.73 -2.29 -36.03
CA LEU A 60 -29.45 -3.13 -37.20
C LEU A 60 -28.08 -3.81 -37.11
N GLN A 61 -27.09 -3.10 -36.56
CA GLN A 61 -25.73 -3.58 -36.35
C GLN A 61 -25.66 -4.72 -35.33
N ASP A 62 -26.58 -4.81 -34.36
CA ASP A 62 -26.56 -5.85 -33.33
C ASP A 62 -26.96 -7.23 -33.88
N VAL A 63 -27.61 -7.28 -35.05
CA VAL A 63 -28.00 -8.52 -35.76
C VAL A 63 -27.29 -8.72 -37.10
N GLN A 64 -26.33 -7.84 -37.45
CA GLN A 64 -25.65 -7.87 -38.75
C GLN A 64 -24.63 -9.02 -38.88
N ASP A 65 -24.02 -9.42 -37.76
CA ASP A 65 -22.96 -10.45 -37.70
C ASP A 65 -23.48 -11.82 -37.23
N ILE A 66 -24.80 -11.98 -37.02
CA ILE A 66 -25.45 -13.20 -36.54
C ILE A 66 -26.16 -13.89 -37.72
N SER A 67 -26.09 -15.22 -37.82
CA SER A 67 -26.81 -15.92 -38.89
C SER A 67 -28.33 -15.89 -38.65
N PRO A 68 -29.16 -15.72 -39.70
CA PRO A 68 -30.62 -15.75 -39.56
C PRO A 68 -31.13 -17.15 -39.19
N GLU A 69 -30.30 -18.19 -39.31
CA GLU A 69 -30.57 -19.52 -38.80
C GLU A 69 -30.42 -19.59 -37.27
N ASP A 70 -29.29 -19.15 -36.71
CA ASP A 70 -29.04 -19.14 -35.25
C ASP A 70 -30.07 -18.26 -34.52
N LEU A 71 -30.36 -17.06 -35.07
CA LEU A 71 -31.32 -16.12 -34.51
C LEU A 71 -32.79 -16.61 -34.64
N SER A 72 -33.07 -17.55 -35.54
CA SER A 72 -34.38 -18.21 -35.65
C SER A 72 -34.57 -19.25 -34.55
N GLU A 73 -33.52 -20.03 -34.26
CA GLU A 73 -33.51 -21.04 -33.19
C GLU A 73 -33.48 -20.40 -31.79
N GLU A 74 -32.73 -19.31 -31.60
CA GLU A 74 -32.64 -18.60 -30.31
C GLU A 74 -33.96 -17.93 -29.89
N LEU A 75 -34.71 -17.35 -30.85
CA LEU A 75 -35.83 -16.45 -30.57
C LEU A 75 -37.22 -16.95 -31.00
N ASP A 76 -37.31 -18.16 -31.57
CA ASP A 76 -38.52 -18.75 -32.16
C ASP A 76 -39.19 -17.83 -33.20
N ILE A 77 -38.36 -17.14 -33.99
CA ILE A 77 -38.80 -16.23 -35.07
C ILE A 77 -38.73 -16.98 -36.40
N PRO A 78 -39.80 -16.98 -37.23
CA PRO A 78 -39.76 -17.65 -38.54
C PRO A 78 -38.62 -17.15 -39.44
N LEU A 79 -37.82 -18.09 -39.93
CA LEU A 79 -36.63 -17.88 -40.74
C LEU A 79 -36.89 -17.09 -42.04
N SER A 80 -38.13 -17.12 -42.56
CA SER A 80 -38.61 -16.28 -43.67
C SER A 80 -38.65 -14.79 -43.32
N THR A 81 -39.04 -14.44 -42.09
CA THR A 81 -39.09 -13.06 -41.58
C THR A 81 -37.68 -12.47 -41.42
N LEU A 82 -36.74 -13.27 -40.89
CA LEU A 82 -35.35 -12.85 -40.69
C LEU A 82 -34.60 -12.67 -42.03
N ARG A 83 -34.83 -13.55 -43.01
CA ARG A 83 -34.24 -13.41 -44.35
C ARG A 83 -34.73 -12.15 -45.09
N ALA A 84 -35.99 -11.74 -44.91
CA ALA A 84 -36.48 -10.47 -45.45
C ALA A 84 -35.78 -9.25 -44.84
N LEU A 85 -35.50 -9.28 -43.53
CA LEU A 85 -34.79 -8.24 -42.77
C LEU A 85 -33.39 -7.98 -43.37
N ILE A 86 -32.62 -9.05 -43.62
CA ILE A 86 -31.26 -8.96 -44.20
C ILE A 86 -31.29 -8.58 -45.69
N TYR A 87 -32.26 -9.08 -46.47
CA TYR A 87 -32.31 -8.81 -47.91
C TYR A 87 -32.66 -7.35 -48.24
N SER A 88 -33.49 -6.71 -47.40
CA SER A 88 -33.92 -5.30 -47.57
C SER A 88 -32.78 -4.26 -47.53
N GLN A 89 -31.57 -4.66 -47.13
CA GLN A 89 -30.42 -3.76 -46.93
C GLN A 89 -29.42 -3.75 -48.08
N ARG A 90 -29.47 -4.71 -49.01
CA ARG A 90 -28.45 -4.87 -50.06
C ARG A 90 -28.62 -3.93 -51.27
N THR A 91 -29.58 -3.01 -51.24
CA THR A 91 -29.98 -2.17 -52.38
C THR A 91 -29.65 -0.68 -52.26
N SER A 92 -28.96 -0.23 -51.21
CA SER A 92 -28.46 1.15 -51.07
C SER A 92 -26.92 1.25 -51.20
N THR A 93 -26.48 1.80 -52.33
CA THR A 93 -25.09 1.96 -52.85
C THR A 93 -24.19 2.91 -52.05
N LEU A 94 -22.83 2.94 -52.08
CA LEU A 94 -21.67 2.18 -52.62
C LEU A 94 -20.38 2.93 -52.10
N PRO A 95 -19.11 2.56 -52.39
CA PRO A 95 -18.42 1.26 -52.43
C PRO A 95 -17.11 1.23 -51.57
N LYS A 96 -16.79 0.14 -50.85
CA LYS A 96 -15.40 -0.17 -50.42
C LYS A 96 -15.09 -1.67 -50.39
N SER A 97 -14.19 -2.10 -51.28
CA SER A 97 -13.24 -3.22 -51.15
C SER A 97 -13.65 -4.41 -50.26
N THR A 98 -14.43 -5.34 -50.80
CA THR A 98 -14.53 -6.70 -50.25
C THR A 98 -13.32 -7.53 -50.66
N LEU A 99 -12.57 -8.07 -49.68
CA LEU A 99 -11.73 -9.25 -49.89
C LEU A 99 -12.57 -10.50 -49.55
N PRO A 100 -12.65 -11.51 -50.43
CA PRO A 100 -13.42 -12.73 -50.16
C PRO A 100 -12.72 -13.61 -49.13
N LEU A 101 -13.50 -14.22 -48.23
CA LEU A 101 -13.05 -14.84 -46.98
C LEU A 101 -12.49 -16.28 -47.16
N THR A 102 -11.85 -16.58 -48.29
CA THR A 102 -11.43 -17.95 -48.67
C THR A 102 -10.03 -18.06 -49.28
N GLN A 103 -9.15 -17.07 -49.07
CA GLN A 103 -7.73 -17.18 -49.43
C GLN A 103 -6.81 -17.03 -48.21
N PRO A 104 -5.71 -17.82 -48.11
CA PRO A 104 -4.72 -17.63 -47.06
C PRO A 104 -4.03 -16.28 -47.24
N VAL A 105 -4.15 -15.41 -46.23
CA VAL A 105 -3.52 -14.09 -46.24
C VAL A 105 -2.00 -14.26 -46.19
N SER A 106 -1.31 -13.78 -47.22
CA SER A 106 0.15 -13.82 -47.27
C SER A 106 0.78 -13.10 -46.07
N LEU A 107 1.83 -13.70 -45.49
CA LEU A 107 2.55 -13.19 -44.32
C LEU A 107 3.05 -11.73 -44.49
N SER A 108 3.21 -11.27 -45.74
CA SER A 108 3.58 -9.91 -46.13
C SER A 108 2.53 -8.84 -45.83
N ASN A 109 1.25 -9.22 -45.62
CA ASN A 109 0.20 -8.27 -45.25
C ASN A 109 0.02 -8.16 -43.73
N LEU A 110 0.25 -9.26 -42.98
CA LEU A 110 0.29 -9.24 -41.51
C LEU A 110 1.47 -8.39 -40.98
N SER A 111 2.59 -8.39 -41.69
CA SER A 111 3.78 -7.59 -41.34
C SER A 111 3.61 -6.07 -41.53
N ARG A 112 2.53 -5.60 -42.17
CA ARG A 112 2.12 -4.18 -42.17
C ARG A 112 1.18 -3.79 -41.03
N SER A 113 0.60 -4.76 -40.32
CA SER A 113 -0.21 -4.51 -39.11
C SER A 113 0.60 -4.59 -37.81
N SER A 114 1.83 -5.13 -37.86
CA SER A 114 2.77 -5.15 -36.73
C SER A 114 3.50 -3.83 -36.51
N GLU A 115 3.51 -2.94 -37.50
CA GLU A 115 4.01 -1.57 -37.34
C GLU A 115 2.87 -0.66 -36.84
N MET A 116 3.12 0.01 -35.70
CA MET A 116 2.32 1.13 -35.17
C MET A 116 1.01 0.84 -34.41
N LYS A 117 0.98 -0.22 -33.56
CA LYS A 117 0.33 -0.03 -32.24
C LYS A 117 1.29 0.75 -31.34
N ALA A 118 1.17 2.08 -31.34
CA ALA A 118 1.98 2.92 -30.47
C ALA A 118 1.79 2.49 -29.00
N ARG A 119 2.90 2.18 -28.32
CA ARG A 119 2.90 1.75 -26.93
C ARG A 119 3.14 2.94 -26.01
N VAL A 120 2.54 2.90 -24.84
CA VAL A 120 2.66 3.93 -23.80
C VAL A 120 3.42 3.33 -22.62
N SER A 121 4.52 3.97 -22.21
CA SER A 121 5.30 3.52 -21.05
C SER A 121 4.45 3.49 -19.78
N THR A 122 4.65 2.47 -18.96
CA THR A 122 4.07 2.33 -17.62
C THR A 122 4.83 3.13 -16.55
N LEU A 123 5.88 3.87 -16.94
CA LEU A 123 6.91 4.45 -16.07
C LEU A 123 7.52 3.44 -15.08
N CYS A 124 7.47 2.15 -15.43
CA CYS A 124 8.01 1.04 -14.66
C CYS A 124 8.83 0.17 -15.62
N ALA A 125 10.14 0.43 -15.70
CA ALA A 125 11.02 -0.23 -16.67
C ALA A 125 10.94 -1.78 -16.67
N PRO A 126 10.80 -2.49 -15.53
CA PRO A 126 10.55 -3.93 -15.52
C PRO A 126 9.24 -4.35 -16.21
N LEU A 127 8.15 -3.59 -15.98
CA LEU A 127 6.85 -3.86 -16.58
C LEU A 127 6.83 -3.48 -18.07
N ASP A 128 7.51 -2.41 -18.47
CA ASP A 128 7.67 -2.05 -19.88
C ASP A 128 8.46 -3.13 -20.65
N ARG A 129 9.51 -3.71 -20.05
CA ARG A 129 10.19 -4.87 -20.65
C ARG A 129 9.26 -6.07 -20.81
N LEU A 130 8.50 -6.41 -19.76
CA LEU A 130 7.53 -7.52 -19.79
C LEU A 130 6.40 -7.30 -20.83
N LEU A 131 5.99 -6.04 -21.04
CA LEU A 131 5.00 -5.64 -22.03
C LEU A 131 5.59 -5.45 -23.44
N SER A 132 6.90 -5.61 -23.65
CA SER A 132 7.61 -5.32 -24.91
C SER A 132 7.48 -3.86 -25.36
N GLY A 133 7.80 -2.92 -24.46
CA GLY A 133 7.80 -1.47 -24.69
C GLY A 133 6.61 -0.71 -24.07
N GLY A 134 5.91 -1.31 -23.10
CA GLY A 134 4.77 -0.68 -22.42
C GLY A 134 3.39 -1.05 -23.00
N VAL A 135 2.34 -0.40 -22.47
CA VAL A 135 0.93 -0.74 -22.73
C VAL A 135 0.59 -0.52 -24.21
N SER A 136 -0.01 -1.53 -24.85
CA SER A 136 -0.57 -1.36 -26.19
C SER A 136 -1.84 -0.51 -26.15
N ARG A 137 -1.93 0.51 -27.01
CA ARG A 137 -3.20 1.20 -27.25
C ARG A 137 -4.28 0.26 -27.77
N GLY A 138 -5.55 0.61 -27.51
CA GLY A 138 -6.70 -0.19 -27.92
C GLY A 138 -6.67 -1.60 -27.33
N SER A 139 -6.26 -1.74 -26.07
CA SER A 139 -6.21 -3.02 -25.35
C SER A 139 -6.61 -2.88 -23.88
N VAL A 140 -6.98 -4.00 -23.27
CA VAL A 140 -7.21 -4.13 -21.84
C VAL A 140 -5.93 -4.66 -21.19
N LEU A 141 -5.51 -4.05 -20.08
CA LEU A 141 -4.48 -4.58 -19.19
C LEU A 141 -5.02 -4.67 -17.77
N GLU A 142 -5.17 -5.89 -17.27
CA GLU A 142 -5.43 -6.15 -15.85
C GLU A 142 -4.11 -6.25 -15.07
N ILE A 143 -3.99 -5.45 -14.00
CA ILE A 143 -2.92 -5.47 -13.01
C ILE A 143 -3.47 -6.15 -11.74
N SER A 144 -3.38 -7.48 -11.71
CA SER A 144 -3.83 -8.30 -10.58
C SER A 144 -2.71 -8.52 -9.56
N GLY A 145 -2.99 -8.39 -8.26
CA GLY A 145 -2.02 -8.69 -7.19
C GLY A 145 -2.67 -8.82 -5.81
N ALA A 146 -1.89 -9.23 -4.81
CA ALA A 146 -2.34 -9.23 -3.41
C ALA A 146 -2.57 -7.79 -2.88
N PRO A 147 -3.35 -7.61 -1.80
CA PRO A 147 -3.35 -6.35 -1.05
C PRO A 147 -1.92 -5.86 -0.73
N GLY A 148 -1.71 -4.55 -0.66
CA GLY A 148 -0.39 -3.94 -0.44
C GLY A 148 0.59 -3.99 -1.63
N THR A 149 0.32 -4.76 -2.69
CA THR A 149 1.12 -4.66 -3.93
C THR A 149 0.81 -3.35 -4.67
N PRO A 150 1.79 -2.69 -5.34
CA PRO A 150 1.69 -1.30 -5.83
C PRO A 150 0.88 -1.15 -7.14
N LYS A 151 -0.27 -1.83 -7.25
CA LYS A 151 -1.13 -1.86 -8.44
C LYS A 151 -1.68 -0.46 -8.76
N GLU A 152 -2.07 0.26 -7.72
CA GLU A 152 -2.64 1.60 -7.73
C GLU A 152 -1.58 2.61 -8.21
N ILE A 153 -0.34 2.49 -7.71
CA ILE A 153 0.81 3.30 -8.15
C ILE A 153 1.12 3.01 -9.63
N LEU A 154 1.13 1.75 -10.06
CA LEU A 154 1.32 1.40 -11.47
C LEU A 154 0.20 1.95 -12.37
N ALA A 155 -1.06 1.91 -11.92
CA ALA A 155 -2.17 2.52 -12.64
C ALA A 155 -2.00 4.05 -12.76
N VAL A 156 -1.64 4.74 -11.68
CA VAL A 156 -1.36 6.19 -11.66
C VAL A 156 -0.16 6.55 -12.55
N ASN A 157 0.87 5.71 -12.60
CA ASN A 157 2.02 5.91 -13.50
C ASN A 157 1.63 5.77 -14.98
N ILE A 158 0.71 4.84 -15.31
CA ILE A 158 0.17 4.76 -16.68
C ILE A 158 -0.67 6.00 -16.99
N VAL A 159 -1.51 6.48 -16.06
CA VAL A 159 -2.25 7.75 -16.21
C VAL A 159 -1.29 8.90 -16.50
N ALA A 160 -0.18 9.00 -15.77
CA ALA A 160 0.84 10.03 -15.97
C ALA A 160 1.38 10.04 -17.40
N SER A 161 1.64 8.89 -18.02
CA SER A 161 2.11 8.81 -19.41
C SER A 161 1.10 9.30 -20.43
N PHE A 162 -0.19 8.96 -20.28
CA PHE A 162 -1.26 9.45 -21.16
C PHE A 162 -1.48 10.96 -20.98
N VAL A 163 -1.48 11.44 -19.74
CA VAL A 163 -1.61 12.87 -19.43
C VAL A 163 -0.39 13.66 -19.92
N LYS A 164 0.83 13.12 -19.83
CA LYS A 164 2.05 13.72 -20.40
C LYS A 164 2.00 13.80 -21.94
N ALA A 165 1.32 12.86 -22.59
CA ALA A 165 1.02 12.91 -24.02
C ALA A 165 -0.12 13.90 -24.40
N GLY A 166 -0.71 14.62 -23.42
CA GLY A 166 -1.80 15.55 -23.64
C GLY A 166 -3.18 14.89 -23.81
N GLU A 167 -3.31 13.61 -23.46
CA GLU A 167 -4.51 12.82 -23.74
C GLU A 167 -5.45 12.76 -22.53
N ARG A 168 -6.76 12.67 -22.80
CA ARG A 168 -7.76 12.63 -21.73
C ARG A 168 -7.91 11.24 -21.15
N VAL A 169 -8.09 11.22 -19.83
CA VAL A 169 -8.19 10.04 -18.99
C VAL A 169 -9.47 10.10 -18.17
N LEU A 170 -10.21 8.98 -18.15
CA LEU A 170 -11.28 8.73 -17.18
C LEU A 170 -10.77 7.76 -16.12
N PHE A 171 -10.68 8.23 -14.87
CA PHE A 171 -10.28 7.43 -13.72
C PHE A 171 -11.49 7.11 -12.84
N VAL A 172 -11.88 5.84 -12.81
CA VAL A 172 -12.96 5.33 -11.96
C VAL A 172 -12.35 4.60 -10.77
N ASP A 173 -12.58 5.09 -9.55
CA ASP A 173 -12.11 4.42 -8.33
C ASP A 173 -13.27 3.73 -7.61
N LEU A 174 -13.13 2.43 -7.38
CA LEU A 174 -14.19 1.60 -6.82
C LEU A 174 -14.06 1.39 -5.30
N GLN A 175 -12.84 1.52 -4.77
CA GLN A 175 -12.51 1.22 -3.38
C GLN A 175 -12.02 2.45 -2.60
N ASN A 176 -12.00 3.63 -3.23
CA ASN A 176 -11.44 4.88 -2.68
C ASN A 176 -9.94 4.77 -2.31
N MET A 177 -9.22 3.82 -2.93
CA MET A 177 -7.78 3.57 -2.73
C MET A 177 -6.91 4.66 -3.39
N THR A 178 -7.45 5.47 -4.29
CA THR A 178 -6.74 6.54 -5.00
C THR A 178 -7.64 7.75 -5.15
N SER A 179 -7.84 8.47 -4.04
CA SER A 179 -8.64 9.71 -4.03
C SER A 179 -8.22 10.71 -5.13
N ALA A 180 -9.15 11.54 -5.58
CA ALA A 180 -8.86 12.61 -6.54
C ALA A 180 -7.70 13.53 -6.10
N VAL A 181 -7.54 13.76 -4.78
CA VAL A 181 -6.43 14.55 -4.21
C VAL A 181 -5.11 13.80 -4.35
N THR A 182 -5.09 12.50 -4.04
CA THR A 182 -3.92 11.63 -4.19
C THR A 182 -3.49 11.55 -5.66
N LEU A 183 -4.42 11.29 -6.57
CA LEU A 183 -4.18 11.26 -8.02
C LEU A 183 -3.56 12.57 -8.53
N ARG A 184 -4.15 13.72 -8.17
CA ARG A 184 -3.63 15.04 -8.53
C ARG A 184 -2.24 15.31 -7.93
N ARG A 185 -2.00 14.90 -6.68
CA ARG A 185 -0.70 15.07 -6.00
C ARG A 185 0.39 14.22 -6.66
N SER A 186 0.09 12.99 -7.06
CA SER A 186 1.03 12.11 -7.77
C SER A 186 1.34 12.66 -9.17
N LEU A 187 0.33 13.10 -9.93
CA LEU A 187 0.53 13.69 -11.26
C LEU A 187 1.39 14.97 -11.20
N LYS A 188 1.23 15.82 -10.19
CA LYS A 188 2.10 17.01 -9.98
C LYS A 188 3.59 16.69 -9.80
N LYS A 189 3.96 15.47 -9.41
CA LYS A 189 5.37 15.05 -9.24
C LYS A 189 6.03 14.61 -10.55
N ILE A 190 5.28 14.50 -11.65
CA ILE A 190 5.78 13.99 -12.92
C ILE A 190 6.50 15.11 -13.69
N PRO A 191 7.77 14.91 -14.12
CA PRO A 191 8.48 15.89 -14.94
C PRO A 191 7.77 16.17 -16.25
N ASP A 192 7.76 17.43 -16.67
CA ASP A 192 7.18 17.94 -17.93
C ASP A 192 5.69 17.58 -18.14
N ILE A 193 4.91 17.46 -17.07
CA ILE A 193 3.46 17.27 -17.19
C ILE A 193 2.78 18.57 -17.69
N PRO A 194 1.82 18.51 -18.64
CA PRO A 194 1.14 19.71 -19.17
C PRO A 194 0.49 20.56 -18.08
N THR A 195 0.53 21.89 -18.23
CA THR A 195 -0.06 22.82 -17.25
C THR A 195 -1.57 22.64 -17.06
N ASN A 196 -2.27 22.18 -18.10
CA ASN A 196 -3.70 21.87 -18.08
C ASN A 196 -4.04 20.42 -17.68
N PHE A 197 -3.10 19.66 -17.08
CA PHE A 197 -3.30 18.25 -16.72
C PHE A 197 -4.57 17.94 -15.90
N LEU A 198 -5.09 18.93 -15.16
CA LEU A 198 -6.33 18.80 -14.38
C LEU A 198 -7.59 18.70 -15.25
N GLU A 199 -7.58 19.28 -16.44
CA GLU A 199 -8.68 19.20 -17.41
C GLU A 199 -8.66 17.87 -18.19
N LEU A 200 -7.46 17.29 -18.31
CA LEU A 200 -7.25 16.01 -18.97
C LEU A 200 -7.73 14.82 -18.12
N VAL A 201 -7.85 14.96 -16.79
CA VAL A 201 -8.20 13.84 -15.88
C VAL A 201 -9.60 14.02 -15.28
N SER A 202 -10.55 13.24 -15.80
CA SER A 202 -11.88 13.10 -15.19
C SER A 202 -11.85 12.01 -14.13
N TYR A 203 -12.21 12.33 -12.88
CA TYR A 203 -12.27 11.38 -11.76
C TYR A 203 -13.72 11.07 -11.38
N MET A 204 -14.04 9.79 -11.15
CA MET A 204 -15.38 9.34 -10.76
C MET A 204 -15.29 8.25 -9.67
N PRO A 205 -15.68 8.52 -8.42
CA PRO A 205 -15.83 7.48 -7.41
C PRO A 205 -17.13 6.71 -7.65
N MET A 206 -17.10 5.40 -7.44
CA MET A 206 -18.30 4.54 -7.36
C MET A 206 -18.07 3.52 -6.25
N HIS A 207 -19.07 3.16 -5.46
CA HIS A 207 -18.88 2.25 -4.33
C HIS A 207 -19.83 1.05 -4.34
N THR A 208 -20.80 1.03 -5.26
CA THR A 208 -21.79 -0.03 -5.40
C THR A 208 -21.71 -0.71 -6.76
N LEU A 209 -22.06 -2.00 -6.80
CA LEU A 209 -22.14 -2.74 -8.06
C LEU A 209 -23.18 -2.14 -9.02
N SER A 210 -24.27 -1.57 -8.50
CA SER A 210 -25.30 -0.90 -9.28
C SER A 210 -24.76 0.31 -10.05
N GLU A 211 -23.90 1.13 -9.42
CA GLU A 211 -23.23 2.26 -10.09
C GLU A 211 -22.30 1.78 -11.20
N VAL A 212 -21.47 0.77 -10.91
CA VAL A 212 -20.54 0.19 -11.91
C VAL A 212 -21.29 -0.39 -13.09
N MET A 213 -22.34 -1.18 -12.87
CA MET A 213 -23.13 -1.74 -13.97
C MET A 213 -23.84 -0.63 -14.76
N LYS A 214 -24.42 0.38 -14.09
CA LYS A 214 -25.01 1.55 -14.76
C LYS A 214 -23.98 2.31 -15.60
N PHE A 215 -22.75 2.46 -15.12
CA PHE A 215 -21.65 3.04 -15.88
C PHE A 215 -21.28 2.19 -17.10
N MET A 216 -21.14 0.88 -16.95
CA MET A 216 -20.87 -0.05 -18.06
C MET A 216 -21.93 0.03 -19.16
N TYR A 217 -23.23 0.02 -18.80
CA TYR A 217 -24.32 0.20 -19.76
C TYR A 217 -24.24 1.52 -20.53
N ASN A 218 -23.76 2.59 -19.89
CA ASN A 218 -23.69 3.93 -20.49
C ASN A 218 -22.32 4.24 -21.13
N LEU A 219 -21.29 3.41 -20.96
CA LEU A 219 -19.92 3.70 -21.40
C LEU A 219 -19.84 3.98 -22.91
N SER A 220 -20.52 3.19 -23.74
CA SER A 220 -20.58 3.42 -25.19
C SER A 220 -21.22 4.77 -25.56
N SER A 221 -22.21 5.23 -24.80
CA SER A 221 -22.82 6.56 -24.98
C SER A 221 -21.91 7.68 -24.50
N TYR A 222 -21.23 7.48 -23.36
CA TYR A 222 -20.27 8.43 -22.82
C TYR A 222 -19.09 8.66 -23.79
N LEU A 223 -18.52 7.59 -24.37
CA LEU A 223 -17.41 7.67 -25.34
C LEU A 223 -17.83 8.26 -26.70
N ARG A 224 -19.12 8.25 -27.05
CA ARG A 224 -19.63 8.98 -28.24
C ARG A 224 -19.67 10.49 -28.00
N ILE A 225 -19.89 10.92 -26.76
CA ILE A 225 -19.90 12.34 -26.36
C ILE A 225 -18.48 12.83 -26.07
N ASN A 226 -17.60 11.96 -25.56
CA ASN A 226 -16.20 12.23 -25.21
C ASN A 226 -15.26 11.30 -26.01
N PRO A 227 -15.16 11.46 -27.35
CA PRO A 227 -14.35 10.60 -28.22
C PRO A 227 -12.83 10.82 -28.06
N ASP A 228 -12.44 11.83 -27.27
CA ASP A 228 -11.09 12.26 -26.93
C ASP A 228 -10.50 11.53 -25.70
N VAL A 229 -11.29 10.69 -25.01
CA VAL A 229 -10.82 9.85 -23.91
C VAL A 229 -10.01 8.67 -24.45
N ALA A 230 -8.68 8.72 -24.25
CA ALA A 230 -7.75 7.70 -24.72
C ALA A 230 -7.50 6.57 -23.71
N LEU A 231 -7.73 6.83 -22.42
CA LEU A 231 -7.51 5.92 -21.30
C LEU A 231 -8.71 5.88 -20.36
N LEU A 232 -9.16 4.67 -20.03
CA LEU A 232 -10.07 4.37 -18.92
C LEU A 232 -9.32 3.55 -17.87
N VAL A 233 -9.28 4.03 -16.63
CA VAL A 233 -8.82 3.26 -15.47
C VAL A 233 -10.01 2.85 -14.63
N ILE A 234 -10.10 1.57 -14.28
CA ILE A 234 -11.07 1.03 -13.31
C ILE A 234 -10.29 0.41 -12.16
N ASN A 235 -10.14 1.18 -11.08
CA ASN A 235 -9.35 0.80 -9.93
C ASN A 235 -10.18 -0.08 -8.97
N SER A 236 -9.65 -1.23 -8.56
CA SER A 236 -10.29 -2.25 -7.71
C SER A 236 -11.59 -2.83 -8.28
N ILE A 237 -11.56 -3.35 -9.51
CA ILE A 237 -12.73 -3.99 -10.17
C ILE A 237 -13.32 -5.17 -9.38
N SER A 238 -12.50 -5.77 -8.50
CA SER A 238 -12.89 -6.83 -7.59
C SER A 238 -13.84 -6.40 -6.46
N PHE A 239 -13.83 -5.12 -6.07
CA PHE A 239 -14.43 -4.65 -4.82
C PHE A 239 -15.98 -4.63 -4.80
N PRO A 240 -16.70 -4.10 -5.81
CA PRO A 240 -18.18 -4.06 -5.79
C PRO A 240 -18.84 -5.44 -5.74
N PHE A 241 -18.14 -6.46 -6.21
CA PHE A 241 -18.55 -7.86 -6.18
C PHE A 241 -18.18 -8.58 -4.88
N GLN A 242 -17.29 -8.02 -4.05
CA GLN A 242 -17.00 -8.48 -2.68
C GLN A 242 -18.04 -7.91 -1.70
N THR A 243 -18.39 -6.63 -1.84
CA THR A 243 -19.37 -5.92 -0.99
C THR A 243 -20.83 -6.31 -1.25
N SER A 244 -21.08 -7.24 -2.17
CA SER A 244 -22.41 -7.74 -2.56
C SER A 244 -22.56 -9.25 -2.25
N PRO A 245 -22.56 -9.66 -0.97
CA PRO A 245 -22.48 -11.08 -0.57
C PRO A 245 -23.71 -11.92 -0.90
N THR A 246 -24.82 -11.30 -1.33
CA THR A 246 -26.05 -11.97 -1.75
C THR A 246 -26.04 -12.46 -3.20
N LEU A 247 -24.98 -12.16 -3.97
CA LEU A 247 -24.87 -12.58 -5.37
C LEU A 247 -24.54 -14.07 -5.51
N THR A 248 -25.29 -14.78 -6.34
CA THR A 248 -24.94 -16.14 -6.75
C THR A 248 -23.75 -16.12 -7.71
N LEU A 249 -22.97 -17.21 -7.74
CA LEU A 249 -21.82 -17.35 -8.65
C LEU A 249 -22.21 -17.20 -10.14
N GLN A 250 -23.40 -17.65 -10.52
CA GLN A 250 -23.92 -17.52 -11.88
C GLN A 250 -24.14 -16.05 -12.26
N VAL A 251 -24.88 -15.29 -11.43
CA VAL A 251 -25.13 -13.85 -11.68
C VAL A 251 -23.82 -13.08 -11.71
N ARG A 252 -22.90 -13.39 -10.79
CA ARG A 252 -21.55 -12.81 -10.76
C ARG A 252 -20.78 -13.05 -12.06
N SER A 253 -20.79 -14.26 -12.62
CA SER A 253 -20.17 -14.55 -13.92
C SER A 253 -20.79 -13.70 -15.03
N SER A 254 -22.12 -13.74 -15.17
CA SER A 254 -22.83 -13.01 -16.25
C SER A 254 -22.58 -11.50 -16.21
N LEU A 255 -22.42 -10.90 -15.03
CA LEU A 255 -22.06 -9.49 -14.88
C LEU A 255 -20.62 -9.21 -15.32
N LEU A 256 -19.67 -10.09 -14.98
CA LEU A 256 -18.27 -9.98 -15.40
C LEU A 256 -18.11 -10.18 -16.91
N ASP A 257 -18.85 -11.13 -17.50
CA ASP A 257 -18.86 -11.36 -18.94
C ASP A 257 -19.41 -10.15 -19.71
N ARG A 258 -20.44 -9.48 -19.16
CA ARG A 258 -20.94 -8.19 -19.69
C ARG A 258 -19.88 -7.08 -19.60
N ILE A 259 -19.08 -7.03 -18.53
CA ILE A 259 -17.95 -6.10 -18.40
C ILE A 259 -16.89 -6.39 -19.49
N LYS A 260 -16.48 -7.65 -19.69
CA LYS A 260 -15.55 -8.06 -20.77
C LYS A 260 -16.03 -7.59 -22.13
N GLN A 261 -17.27 -7.89 -22.48
CA GLN A 261 -17.86 -7.51 -23.76
C GLN A 261 -17.86 -5.99 -23.95
N THR A 262 -18.19 -5.24 -22.89
CA THR A 262 -18.16 -3.77 -22.90
C THR A 262 -16.74 -3.24 -23.13
N PHE A 263 -15.74 -3.79 -22.43
CA PHE A 263 -14.33 -3.41 -22.60
C PHE A 263 -13.82 -3.73 -24.00
N SER A 264 -14.01 -4.97 -24.49
CA SER A 264 -13.58 -5.39 -25.82
C SER A 264 -14.23 -4.53 -26.92
N LYS A 265 -15.53 -4.21 -26.79
CA LYS A 265 -16.24 -3.31 -27.70
C LYS A 265 -15.63 -1.90 -27.67
N ALA A 266 -15.36 -1.33 -26.50
CA ALA A 266 -14.73 -0.01 -26.38
C ALA A 266 -13.29 0.02 -26.93
N CYS A 267 -12.47 -1.00 -26.67
CA CYS A 267 -11.13 -1.11 -27.24
C CYS A 267 -11.16 -1.21 -28.77
N ALA A 268 -12.07 -2.01 -29.34
CA ALA A 268 -12.17 -2.22 -30.78
C ALA A 268 -12.82 -1.04 -31.52
N SER A 269 -13.89 -0.44 -30.97
CA SER A 269 -14.67 0.62 -31.61
C SER A 269 -14.13 2.03 -31.38
N ASN A 270 -13.50 2.29 -30.23
CA ASN A 270 -13.03 3.63 -29.83
C ASN A 270 -11.50 3.72 -29.70
N ASN A 271 -10.74 2.63 -29.95
CA ASN A 271 -9.30 2.53 -29.67
C ASN A 271 -8.94 2.85 -28.20
N LEU A 272 -9.92 2.72 -27.30
CA LEU A 272 -9.76 3.04 -25.87
C LEU A 272 -8.75 2.07 -25.24
N THR A 273 -7.80 2.61 -24.50
CA THR A 273 -6.92 1.79 -23.65
C THR A 273 -7.60 1.64 -22.29
N ILE A 274 -7.67 0.42 -21.76
CA ILE A 274 -8.34 0.13 -20.49
C ILE A 274 -7.33 -0.48 -19.53
N ILE A 275 -7.15 0.14 -18.37
CA ILE A 275 -6.38 -0.40 -17.25
C ILE A 275 -7.35 -0.78 -16.14
N THR A 276 -7.20 -1.97 -15.58
CA THR A 276 -7.97 -2.37 -14.40
C THR A 276 -7.07 -2.96 -13.33
N THR A 277 -7.31 -2.63 -12.06
CA THR A 277 -6.61 -3.25 -10.92
C THR A 277 -7.56 -4.21 -10.20
N SER A 278 -7.02 -5.32 -9.69
CA SER A 278 -7.81 -6.43 -9.17
C SER A 278 -7.07 -7.14 -8.04
N GLN A 279 -7.79 -7.61 -7.02
CA GLN A 279 -7.22 -8.41 -5.94
C GLN A 279 -7.31 -9.92 -6.25
N LEU A 280 -6.25 -10.66 -5.92
CA LEU A 280 -6.24 -12.13 -5.93
C LEU A 280 -6.88 -12.67 -4.64
N ALA A 281 -7.48 -13.87 -4.69
CA ALA A 281 -7.88 -14.61 -3.49
C ALA A 281 -7.07 -15.89 -3.32
N THR A 282 -6.87 -16.29 -2.07
CA THR A 282 -6.30 -17.60 -1.73
C THR A 282 -7.41 -18.65 -1.76
N LYS A 283 -7.34 -19.57 -2.72
CA LYS A 283 -8.12 -20.79 -2.74
C LYS A 283 -7.34 -21.91 -2.05
N LEU A 284 -7.95 -22.49 -1.03
CA LEU A 284 -7.35 -23.61 -0.31
C LEU A 284 -7.79 -24.92 -0.98
N LEU A 285 -6.84 -25.84 -1.14
CA LEU A 285 -7.06 -27.20 -1.61
C LEU A 285 -6.58 -28.20 -0.55
N LYS A 286 -7.29 -29.31 -0.42
CA LYS A 286 -6.89 -30.45 0.42
C LYS A 286 -5.73 -31.24 -0.25
N THR A 287 -5.19 -32.24 0.43
CA THR A 287 -4.12 -33.11 -0.10
C THR A 287 -4.51 -33.85 -1.39
N ASP A 288 -5.80 -34.10 -1.61
CA ASP A 288 -6.36 -34.74 -2.81
C ASP A 288 -6.63 -33.76 -3.97
N GLY A 289 -6.37 -32.46 -3.79
CA GLY A 289 -6.64 -31.41 -4.78
C GLY A 289 -8.08 -30.90 -4.81
N THR A 290 -8.99 -31.40 -3.98
CA THR A 290 -10.35 -30.87 -3.83
C THR A 290 -10.37 -29.57 -3.03
N ALA A 291 -11.45 -28.78 -3.14
CA ALA A 291 -11.59 -27.52 -2.39
C ALA A 291 -11.53 -27.77 -0.87
N GLY A 292 -10.59 -27.09 -0.21
CA GLY A 292 -10.39 -27.08 1.23
C GLY A 292 -10.84 -25.77 1.86
N ASN A 293 -10.89 -25.77 3.19
CA ASN A 293 -10.98 -24.60 4.05
C ASN A 293 -9.69 -24.52 4.91
N PHE A 294 -9.56 -23.57 5.83
CA PHE A 294 -8.32 -23.43 6.63
C PHE A 294 -8.02 -24.65 7.53
N ASP A 295 -9.02 -25.45 7.91
CA ASP A 295 -8.83 -26.68 8.71
C ASP A 295 -8.44 -27.90 7.87
N THR A 296 -8.79 -27.94 6.58
CA THR A 296 -8.60 -29.11 5.69
C THR A 296 -7.65 -28.85 4.52
N GLY A 297 -7.28 -27.59 4.29
CA GLY A 297 -6.42 -27.15 3.20
C GLY A 297 -4.96 -27.50 3.44
N ALA A 298 -4.41 -28.36 2.60
CA ALA A 298 -2.98 -28.69 2.58
C ALA A 298 -2.17 -27.76 1.66
N ARG A 299 -2.83 -27.08 0.72
CA ARG A 299 -2.18 -26.22 -0.29
C ARG A 299 -3.03 -24.99 -0.58
N GLY A 300 -2.49 -23.80 -0.31
CA GLY A 300 -3.06 -22.54 -0.81
C GLY A 300 -2.59 -22.26 -2.24
N ILE A 301 -3.50 -21.84 -3.10
CA ILE A 301 -3.22 -21.34 -4.44
C ILE A 301 -3.86 -19.96 -4.55
N MET A 302 -3.09 -18.93 -4.93
CA MET A 302 -3.67 -17.65 -5.28
C MET A 302 -4.36 -17.78 -6.64
N GLU A 303 -5.70 -17.77 -6.61
CA GLU A 303 -6.58 -17.85 -7.78
C GLU A 303 -7.13 -16.45 -8.09
N ARG A 304 -7.35 -16.18 -9.37
CA ARG A 304 -8.07 -14.99 -9.81
C ARG A 304 -9.55 -15.18 -9.52
N ILE A 305 -10.10 -14.36 -8.64
CA ILE A 305 -11.55 -14.35 -8.32
C ILE A 305 -12.41 -13.77 -9.46
N TYR A 306 -11.75 -13.14 -10.44
CA TYR A 306 -12.31 -12.45 -11.59
C TYR A 306 -11.37 -12.71 -12.78
N LEU A 307 -11.83 -13.45 -13.77
CA LEU A 307 -11.09 -13.66 -15.02
C LEU A 307 -11.71 -12.82 -16.12
N LEU A 308 -10.99 -11.82 -16.62
CA LEU A 308 -11.18 -11.30 -17.98
C LEU A 308 -10.27 -12.13 -18.91
N GLU A 309 -10.71 -13.32 -19.33
CA GLU A 309 -9.89 -14.18 -20.20
C GLU A 309 -9.55 -13.50 -21.54
N GLY A 310 -8.28 -13.62 -21.95
CA GLY A 310 -7.79 -13.23 -23.28
C GLY A 310 -6.73 -12.12 -23.32
N LEU A 311 -6.67 -11.22 -22.32
CA LEU A 311 -5.77 -10.05 -22.34
C LEU A 311 -5.23 -9.72 -20.94
N THR A 312 -4.26 -10.51 -20.44
CA THR A 312 -3.56 -10.17 -19.18
C THR A 312 -2.06 -10.34 -19.27
N VAL A 313 -1.32 -9.38 -18.73
CA VAL A 313 0.09 -9.56 -18.37
C VAL A 313 0.20 -9.68 -16.86
N SER A 314 0.31 -10.92 -16.42
CA SER A 314 0.39 -11.30 -15.00
C SER A 314 1.76 -10.90 -14.43
N TYR A 315 1.83 -9.87 -13.60
CA TYR A 315 3.06 -9.57 -12.85
C TYR A 315 3.23 -10.57 -11.70
N TYR A 316 3.80 -11.74 -12.02
CA TYR A 316 4.36 -12.63 -11.02
C TYR A 316 5.81 -12.25 -10.78
N HIS A 317 6.11 -11.61 -9.64
CA HIS A 317 7.46 -11.66 -9.11
C HIS A 317 7.71 -13.05 -8.53
N ALA A 318 8.03 -14.00 -9.41
CA ALA A 318 8.24 -15.40 -9.07
C ALA A 318 9.58 -15.61 -8.36
N ARG A 319 9.66 -15.20 -7.10
CA ARG A 319 10.52 -15.86 -6.10
C ARG A 319 9.72 -16.16 -4.85
N HIS A 320 9.84 -17.42 -4.44
CA HIS A 320 9.16 -18.10 -3.34
C HIS A 320 7.70 -18.48 -3.60
N GLU A 321 7.50 -19.79 -3.67
CA GLU A 321 6.27 -20.42 -3.19
C GLU A 321 5.93 -19.86 -1.80
N CYS A 322 4.74 -19.29 -1.64
CA CYS A 322 4.12 -19.19 -0.32
C CYS A 322 3.64 -20.58 0.11
N GLN A 323 4.59 -21.49 0.34
CA GLN A 323 4.36 -22.51 1.35
C GLN A 323 4.10 -21.78 2.66
N ALA A 324 2.97 -22.09 3.31
CA ALA A 324 2.76 -21.75 4.69
C ALA A 324 3.73 -22.59 5.55
N TYR A 325 5.00 -22.21 5.52
CA TYR A 325 5.92 -22.59 6.58
C TYR A 325 5.39 -21.95 7.86
N PHE A 326 4.63 -22.72 8.61
CA PHE A 326 4.70 -22.67 10.06
C PHE A 326 6.19 -22.76 10.41
N ILE A 327 6.81 -21.59 10.66
CA ILE A 327 8.13 -21.54 11.25
C ILE A 327 7.94 -22.11 12.66
N ARG A 328 8.21 -23.42 12.79
CA ARG A 328 8.53 -24.02 14.08
C ARG A 328 9.53 -23.09 14.76
N ARG A 329 9.25 -22.76 16.02
CA ARG A 329 10.00 -21.87 16.93
C ARG A 329 11.43 -21.56 16.47
N ARG A 330 11.80 -20.27 16.49
CA ARG A 330 13.17 -19.78 16.26
C ARG A 330 14.19 -20.71 16.92
N VAL A 331 15.28 -20.99 16.21
CA VAL A 331 16.46 -21.64 16.78
C VAL A 331 16.95 -20.78 17.95
N ASP A 332 17.02 -21.40 19.13
CA ASP A 332 17.51 -20.92 20.44
C ASP A 332 18.05 -19.47 20.51
N MET A 333 17.15 -18.47 20.44
CA MET A 333 17.45 -17.14 20.98
C MET A 333 17.41 -17.24 22.51
N PRO A 334 18.40 -16.69 23.24
CA PRO A 334 18.49 -16.88 24.67
C PRO A 334 17.33 -16.18 25.38
N SER A 335 16.89 -16.78 26.50
CA SER A 335 15.83 -16.21 27.32
C SER A 335 16.14 -16.30 28.80
N ILE A 336 15.63 -15.33 29.57
CA ILE A 336 15.85 -15.22 31.01
C ILE A 336 14.53 -15.01 31.75
N LYS A 337 14.32 -15.80 32.80
CA LYS A 337 13.16 -15.65 33.68
C LYS A 337 13.45 -14.56 34.70
N VAL A 338 12.60 -13.54 34.70
CA VAL A 338 12.73 -12.36 35.57
C VAL A 338 11.42 -12.16 36.32
N LYS A 339 11.53 -11.84 37.61
CA LYS A 339 10.40 -11.50 38.47
C LYS A 339 10.48 -10.02 38.80
N SER A 340 9.61 -9.21 38.18
CA SER A 340 9.46 -7.79 38.45
C SER A 340 8.19 -7.53 39.27
N CYS A 341 7.94 -6.26 39.60
CA CYS A 341 6.70 -5.82 40.27
C CYS A 341 5.46 -5.99 39.38
N SER A 342 5.61 -5.93 38.06
CA SER A 342 4.57 -6.11 37.03
C SER A 342 4.38 -7.59 36.64
N GLY A 343 5.07 -8.53 37.29
CA GLY A 343 4.84 -9.97 37.19
C GLY A 343 6.10 -10.80 36.91
N SER A 344 5.91 -12.09 36.69
CA SER A 344 6.98 -12.95 36.18
C SER A 344 6.95 -12.96 34.65
N LEU A 345 8.08 -12.68 34.02
CA LEU A 345 8.28 -12.75 32.57
C LEU A 345 9.40 -13.72 32.21
N THR A 346 9.40 -14.15 30.95
CA THR A 346 10.55 -14.77 30.29
C THR A 346 10.97 -13.86 29.16
N TYR A 347 12.00 -13.05 29.39
CA TYR A 347 12.49 -12.10 28.38
C TYR A 347 13.27 -12.82 27.31
N ASN A 348 13.00 -12.50 26.06
CA ASN A 348 13.89 -12.78 24.94
C ASN A 348 14.90 -11.64 24.77
N TYR A 349 16.15 -11.97 24.50
CA TYR A 349 17.22 -10.98 24.36
C TYR A 349 18.31 -11.44 23.38
N ALA A 350 19.15 -10.50 22.95
CA ALA A 350 20.37 -10.73 22.22
C ALA A 350 21.53 -9.98 22.88
N ILE A 351 22.69 -10.61 22.94
CA ILE A 351 23.95 -9.97 23.34
C ILE A 351 24.95 -10.18 22.21
N SER A 352 25.58 -9.10 21.77
CA SER A 352 26.73 -9.16 20.88
C SER A 352 27.91 -8.45 21.52
N THR A 353 29.07 -9.08 21.46
CA THR A 353 30.36 -8.49 21.86
C THR A 353 31.22 -8.25 20.62
N PRO A 354 32.40 -7.62 20.74
CA PRO A 354 33.33 -7.49 19.62
C PRO A 354 33.80 -8.83 19.04
N THR A 355 33.81 -9.88 19.88
CA THR A 355 34.31 -11.23 19.54
C THR A 355 33.20 -12.25 19.25
N SER A 356 31.93 -11.95 19.54
CA SER A 356 30.81 -12.87 19.30
C SER A 356 29.54 -12.14 18.87
N PRO A 357 28.88 -12.55 17.76
CA PRO A 357 27.56 -12.04 17.38
C PRO A 357 26.44 -12.53 18.30
N ASN A 358 26.60 -13.69 18.92
CA ASN A 358 25.61 -14.32 19.81
C ASN A 358 26.31 -14.75 21.11
N ALA A 359 26.57 -13.78 21.99
CA ALA A 359 27.20 -14.02 23.28
C ALA A 359 26.19 -14.51 24.33
N LYS A 360 26.65 -15.35 25.26
CA LYS A 360 25.83 -15.84 26.40
C LYS A 360 25.81 -14.88 27.58
N SER A 361 26.74 -13.93 27.62
CA SER A 361 26.91 -12.93 28.66
C SER A 361 27.65 -11.72 28.08
N ILE A 362 27.50 -10.56 28.71
CA ILE A 362 28.35 -9.40 28.47
C ILE A 362 29.79 -9.67 28.91
N ASP A 363 30.76 -8.98 28.31
CA ASP A 363 32.13 -8.88 28.82
C ASP A 363 32.19 -7.77 29.88
N PRO A 364 32.49 -8.08 31.16
CA PRO A 364 32.48 -7.09 32.24
C PRO A 364 33.61 -6.05 32.13
N THR A 365 34.58 -6.23 31.22
CA THR A 365 35.64 -5.24 30.95
C THR A 365 35.24 -4.19 29.91
N LEU A 366 34.14 -4.40 29.18
CA LEU A 366 33.68 -3.52 28.12
C LEU A 366 32.47 -2.69 28.54
N PRO A 367 32.31 -1.45 28.01
CA PRO A 367 31.09 -0.67 28.17
C PRO A 367 29.89 -1.43 27.62
N THR A 368 28.72 -1.20 28.22
CA THR A 368 27.47 -1.83 27.79
C THR A 368 26.52 -0.80 27.20
N VAL A 369 25.93 -1.15 26.07
CA VAL A 369 24.87 -0.41 25.38
C VAL A 369 23.58 -1.23 25.42
N LEU A 370 22.53 -0.67 26.02
CA LEU A 370 21.19 -1.23 26.04
C LEU A 370 20.35 -0.61 24.91
N PHE A 371 19.71 -1.45 24.10
CA PHE A 371 18.83 -1.06 23.00
C PHE A 371 17.37 -1.30 23.35
N LEU A 372 16.55 -0.24 23.31
CA LEU A 372 15.11 -0.28 23.61
C LEU A 372 14.29 0.04 22.35
N HIS A 373 13.58 -0.97 21.85
CA HIS A 373 12.87 -0.97 20.56
C HIS A 373 11.54 -0.16 20.62
N PRO A 374 10.91 0.15 19.47
CA PRO A 374 9.67 0.93 19.42
C PRO A 374 8.45 0.06 19.71
N VAL A 375 7.25 0.62 19.59
CA VAL A 375 6.01 -0.18 19.57
C VAL A 375 5.95 -1.05 18.31
N TYR A 376 5.19 -2.16 18.38
CA TYR A 376 4.98 -3.15 17.32
C TYR A 376 6.18 -4.06 17.02
N ILE A 377 7.35 -3.51 16.70
CA ILE A 377 8.52 -4.26 16.22
C ILE A 377 9.49 -4.57 17.37
N GLY A 378 9.87 -5.84 17.51
CA GLY A 378 10.87 -6.30 18.49
C GLY A 378 12.33 -6.03 18.08
N ILE A 379 13.28 -6.71 18.73
CA ILE A 379 14.72 -6.41 18.62
C ILE A 379 15.34 -6.57 17.23
N ASP A 380 14.69 -7.30 16.32
CA ASP A 380 15.16 -7.45 14.94
C ASP A 380 15.29 -6.08 14.21
N ILE A 381 14.62 -5.03 14.71
CA ILE A 381 14.75 -3.66 14.18
C ILE A 381 16.17 -3.10 14.26
N PHE A 382 16.99 -3.58 15.20
CA PHE A 382 18.35 -3.11 15.43
C PHE A 382 19.41 -3.79 14.55
N GLN A 383 18.99 -4.46 13.46
CA GLN A 383 19.89 -5.07 12.48
C GLN A 383 21.03 -4.14 12.05
N MET A 384 20.70 -2.90 11.69
CA MET A 384 21.68 -1.93 11.19
C MET A 384 22.65 -1.46 12.29
N GLN A 385 22.27 -1.51 13.57
CA GLN A 385 23.15 -1.16 14.69
C GLN A 385 24.03 -2.35 15.13
N PHE A 386 23.50 -3.57 15.06
CA PHE A 386 24.23 -4.79 15.45
C PHE A 386 25.18 -5.31 14.37
N GLY A 387 24.95 -4.92 13.11
CA GLY A 387 25.84 -5.13 11.97
C GLY A 387 26.91 -4.03 11.80
N ASP A 388 26.89 -2.97 12.61
CA ASP A 388 27.82 -1.86 12.48
C ASP A 388 29.16 -2.13 13.19
N CYS A 389 30.26 -2.07 12.44
CA CYS A 389 31.60 -2.33 13.00
C CYS A 389 32.02 -1.31 14.07
N ALA A 390 31.64 -0.03 13.96
CA ALA A 390 31.96 0.99 14.95
C ALA A 390 31.20 0.79 16.27
N LEU A 391 29.95 0.29 16.21
CA LEU A 391 29.18 -0.07 17.40
C LEU A 391 29.62 -1.41 18.01
N ARG A 392 30.11 -2.35 17.20
CA ARG A 392 30.61 -3.66 17.66
C ARG A 392 32.00 -3.62 18.34
N ARG A 393 32.26 -2.52 19.04
CA ARG A 393 33.37 -2.30 19.99
C ARG A 393 32.90 -2.38 21.46
N PHE A 394 31.58 -2.38 21.68
CA PHE A 394 30.93 -2.44 23.00
C PHE A 394 30.18 -3.77 23.21
N ASN A 395 29.68 -4.03 24.42
CA ASN A 395 28.61 -5.01 24.61
C ASN A 395 27.30 -4.40 24.11
N LEU A 396 26.74 -4.90 23.01
CA LEU A 396 25.40 -4.52 22.55
C LEU A 396 24.38 -5.50 23.14
N VAL A 397 23.40 -4.98 23.88
CA VAL A 397 22.34 -5.76 24.53
C VAL A 397 21.00 -5.24 24.04
N ALA A 398 20.23 -6.07 23.36
CA ALA A 398 18.85 -5.76 22.97
C ALA A 398 17.91 -6.76 23.63
N MET A 399 16.69 -6.33 23.97
CA MET A 399 15.66 -7.22 24.50
C MET A 399 14.27 -6.89 23.97
N ASP A 400 13.46 -7.93 23.79
CA ASP A 400 12.04 -7.75 23.46
C ASP A 400 11.31 -7.26 24.71
N LEU A 401 10.70 -6.07 24.63
CA LEU A 401 9.89 -5.46 25.67
C LEU A 401 8.64 -6.34 25.95
N ARG A 402 8.04 -6.14 27.13
CA ARG A 402 6.82 -6.87 27.54
C ARG A 402 5.75 -6.85 26.45
N GLY A 403 5.28 -8.04 26.05
CA GLY A 403 4.22 -8.23 25.06
C GLY A 403 4.64 -8.01 23.61
N HIS A 404 5.92 -7.78 23.33
CA HIS A 404 6.49 -7.59 21.99
C HIS A 404 7.44 -8.74 21.65
N GLY A 405 7.68 -8.94 20.35
CA GLY A 405 8.58 -9.98 19.84
C GLY A 405 8.29 -11.37 20.44
N GLU A 406 9.32 -12.06 20.92
CA GLU A 406 9.20 -13.34 21.61
C GLU A 406 8.97 -13.20 23.15
N THR A 407 9.02 -11.98 23.72
CA THR A 407 8.68 -11.71 25.14
C THR A 407 7.16 -11.65 25.33
N GLY A 408 6.53 -12.81 25.40
CA GLY A 408 5.13 -12.94 25.79
C GLY A 408 4.87 -12.61 27.27
N GLY A 409 3.65 -12.21 27.59
CA GLY A 409 3.18 -11.98 28.96
C GLY A 409 2.06 -10.95 29.02
N THR A 410 1.20 -11.02 30.05
CA THR A 410 0.18 -10.00 30.28
C THR A 410 0.78 -8.74 30.89
N ALA A 411 0.20 -7.58 30.56
CA ALA A 411 0.51 -6.31 31.20
C ALA A 411 -0.58 -5.98 32.24
N PRO A 412 -0.22 -5.43 33.42
CA PRO A 412 -1.20 -4.78 34.30
C PRO A 412 -2.03 -3.72 33.54
N LYS A 413 -3.32 -3.53 33.87
CA LYS A 413 -4.21 -2.58 33.16
C LYS A 413 -3.74 -1.11 33.15
N ASN A 414 -2.87 -0.76 34.10
CA ASN A 414 -2.26 0.57 34.22
C ASN A 414 -0.75 0.54 33.95
N TYR A 415 -0.26 -0.48 33.24
CA TYR A 415 1.15 -0.60 32.89
C TYR A 415 1.60 0.60 32.06
N GLY A 416 2.58 1.32 32.59
CA GLY A 416 3.14 2.52 31.99
C GLY A 416 4.65 2.58 32.16
N GLN A 417 5.21 3.75 31.87
CA GLN A 417 6.66 4.00 31.90
C GLN A 417 7.34 3.55 33.21
N ASP A 418 6.74 3.81 34.39
CA ASP A 418 7.31 3.41 35.68
C ASP A 418 7.48 1.90 35.82
N ASP A 419 6.52 1.12 35.33
CA ASP A 419 6.58 -0.33 35.40
C ASP A 419 7.53 -0.91 34.35
N ALA A 420 7.59 -0.29 33.17
CA ALA A 420 8.56 -0.64 32.14
C ALA A 420 10.01 -0.39 32.61
N ALA A 421 10.28 0.74 33.27
CA ALA A 421 11.60 1.03 33.83
C ALA A 421 12.02 0.03 34.92
N LYS A 422 11.09 -0.40 35.79
CA LYS A 422 11.34 -1.46 36.80
C LYS A 422 11.52 -2.83 36.14
N ASP A 423 10.84 -3.09 35.02
CA ASP A 423 10.99 -4.28 34.20
C ASP A 423 12.41 -4.38 33.59
N ILE A 424 13.00 -3.26 33.15
CA ILE A 424 14.41 -3.16 32.75
C ILE A 424 15.36 -3.36 33.95
N GLU A 425 15.14 -2.65 35.06
CA GLU A 425 15.98 -2.77 36.26
C GLU A 425 16.05 -4.21 36.81
N ALA A 426 14.97 -4.98 36.68
CA ALA A 426 14.90 -6.36 37.17
C ALA A 426 15.90 -7.31 36.47
N LEU A 427 16.49 -6.91 35.33
CA LEU A 427 17.57 -7.62 34.62
C LEU A 427 18.92 -7.50 35.33
N ARG A 428 19.12 -6.45 36.14
CA ARG A 428 20.37 -6.13 36.86
C ARG A 428 21.58 -5.96 35.95
N LEU A 429 21.38 -5.30 34.81
CA LEU A 429 22.49 -4.85 33.96
C LEU A 429 23.41 -3.88 34.75
N PRO A 430 24.72 -3.82 34.43
CA PRO A 430 25.58 -2.76 34.92
C PRO A 430 25.13 -1.39 34.37
N PRO A 431 25.65 -0.27 34.91
CA PRO A 431 25.48 1.03 34.27
C PRO A 431 25.80 0.98 32.78
N CYS A 432 24.90 1.50 31.96
CA CYS A 432 24.94 1.33 30.51
C CYS A 432 24.56 2.62 29.76
N HIS A 433 25.08 2.77 28.55
CA HIS A 433 24.57 3.73 27.59
C HIS A 433 23.26 3.17 27.02
N ILE A 434 22.29 4.03 26.72
CA ILE A 434 20.98 3.58 26.23
C ILE A 434 20.72 4.17 24.85
N PHE A 435 20.58 3.30 23.85
CA PHE A 435 20.00 3.63 22.55
C PHE A 435 18.51 3.30 22.60
N ALA A 436 17.65 4.26 22.26
CA ALA A 436 16.21 4.06 22.36
C ALA A 436 15.48 4.69 21.17
N LEU A 437 14.44 4.00 20.69
CA LEU A 437 13.62 4.43 19.57
C LEU A 437 12.15 4.55 19.98
N SER A 438 11.49 5.67 19.69
CA SER A 438 10.04 5.85 19.88
C SER A 438 9.59 5.46 21.30
N MET A 439 8.76 4.42 21.46
CA MET A 439 8.35 3.83 22.75
C MET A 439 9.52 3.57 23.71
N GLY A 440 10.65 3.10 23.20
CA GLY A 440 11.85 2.87 24.01
C GLY A 440 12.37 4.15 24.67
N THR A 441 12.16 5.32 24.07
CA THR A 441 12.65 6.60 24.62
C THR A 441 11.91 7.02 25.88
N ILE A 442 10.60 6.70 25.95
CA ILE A 442 9.78 6.87 27.15
C ILE A 442 10.37 6.04 28.31
N ILE A 443 10.71 4.78 28.02
CA ILE A 443 11.26 3.83 28.99
C ILE A 443 12.66 4.26 29.44
N ALA A 444 13.53 4.66 28.49
CA ALA A 444 14.88 5.14 28.75
C ALA A 444 14.88 6.40 29.64
N LEU A 445 13.99 7.36 29.35
CA LEU A 445 13.84 8.58 30.12
C LEU A 445 13.39 8.28 31.56
N GLN A 446 12.34 7.48 31.73
CA GLN A 446 11.89 7.07 33.06
C GLN A 446 12.94 6.25 33.81
N PHE A 447 13.69 5.38 33.12
CA PHE A 447 14.78 4.62 33.71
C PHE A 447 15.89 5.54 34.26
N ALA A 448 16.32 6.54 33.50
CA ALA A 448 17.31 7.51 33.96
C ALA A 448 16.81 8.44 35.09
N ILE A 449 15.49 8.65 35.20
CA ILE A 449 14.87 9.39 36.32
C ILE A 449 14.78 8.53 37.59
N SER A 450 14.54 7.23 37.44
CA SER A 450 14.37 6.27 38.54
C SER A 450 15.70 5.70 39.06
N TYR A 451 16.69 5.54 38.18
CA TYR A 451 17.99 4.89 38.41
C TYR A 451 19.12 5.73 37.78
N PRO A 452 19.31 7.00 38.20
CA PRO A 452 20.18 7.96 37.52
C PRO A 452 21.65 7.54 37.46
N GLU A 453 22.10 6.72 38.41
CA GLU A 453 23.46 6.15 38.44
C GLU A 453 23.67 4.99 37.45
N LYS A 454 22.60 4.50 36.80
CA LYS A 454 22.65 3.36 35.86
C LYS A 454 22.56 3.76 34.38
N ALA A 455 22.09 4.96 34.08
CA ALA A 455 22.14 5.52 32.73
C ALA A 455 23.44 6.31 32.54
N LEU A 456 24.36 5.83 31.71
CA LEU A 456 25.64 6.50 31.43
C LEU A 456 25.48 7.61 30.37
N SER A 457 24.64 7.39 29.36
CA SER A 457 24.15 8.42 28.43
C SER A 457 22.85 7.93 27.76
N LEU A 458 22.03 8.86 27.29
CA LEU A 458 20.79 8.57 26.56
C LEU A 458 20.89 9.06 25.12
N PHE A 459 20.71 8.16 24.15
CA PHE A 459 20.59 8.49 22.73
C PHE A 459 19.18 8.12 22.27
N LEU A 460 18.34 9.14 22.07
CA LEU A 460 16.90 9.01 21.91
C LEU A 460 16.49 9.40 20.48
N VAL A 461 16.25 8.39 19.64
CA VAL A 461 15.76 8.56 18.27
C VAL A 461 14.23 8.66 18.29
N SER A 462 13.70 9.71 17.68
CA SER A 462 12.26 10.02 17.65
C SER A 462 11.65 10.07 19.05
N ALA A 463 12.20 10.97 19.88
CA ALA A 463 11.99 11.01 21.32
C ALA A 463 10.59 11.50 21.73
N LEU A 464 9.93 10.73 22.60
CA LEU A 464 8.55 10.98 23.04
C LEU A 464 8.49 11.50 24.49
N GLY A 465 9.04 12.69 24.73
CA GLY A 465 9.16 13.29 26.07
C GLY A 465 7.93 14.06 26.57
N LEU A 466 7.15 14.65 25.66
CA LEU A 466 5.97 15.49 25.95
C LEU A 466 4.68 14.66 25.93
N GLU A 467 3.55 15.21 26.38
CA GLU A 467 2.26 14.50 26.34
C GLU A 467 1.86 14.13 24.89
N GLU A 468 1.17 13.00 24.73
CA GLU A 468 0.72 12.52 23.42
C GLU A 468 -0.33 13.47 22.81
N SER A 469 -0.13 13.88 21.55
CA SER A 469 -1.10 14.77 20.88
C SER A 469 -2.40 14.03 20.55
N ALA A 470 -3.52 14.77 20.50
CA ALA A 470 -4.83 14.19 20.22
C ALA A 470 -4.89 13.47 18.85
N ASP A 471 -4.27 14.06 17.83
CA ASP A 471 -4.28 13.51 16.47
C ASP A 471 -3.49 12.20 16.37
N VAL A 472 -2.32 12.12 17.04
CA VAL A 472 -1.51 10.89 17.07
C VAL A 472 -2.16 9.83 17.97
N ALA A 473 -2.77 10.24 19.09
CA ALA A 473 -3.58 9.36 19.91
C ALA A 473 -4.75 8.74 19.12
N GLN A 474 -5.42 9.52 18.26
CA GLN A 474 -6.47 9.02 17.36
C GLN A 474 -5.89 8.04 16.34
N GLY A 475 -4.79 8.36 15.64
CA GLY A 475 -4.18 7.45 14.67
C GLY A 475 -3.74 6.11 15.30
N ARG A 476 -3.23 6.13 16.54
CA ARG A 476 -2.93 4.91 17.33
C ARG A 476 -4.19 4.12 17.68
N GLN A 477 -5.31 4.80 17.94
CA GLN A 477 -6.60 4.16 18.18
C GLN A 477 -7.15 3.52 16.90
N GLU A 478 -7.05 4.18 15.74
CA GLU A 478 -7.49 3.64 14.45
C GLU A 478 -6.73 2.34 14.08
N ILE A 479 -5.40 2.32 14.21
CA ILE A 479 -4.57 1.11 14.07
C ILE A 479 -5.05 0.00 15.03
N THR A 480 -5.42 0.39 16.25
CA THR A 480 -5.85 -0.53 17.30
C THR A 480 -7.23 -1.10 17.03
N ASP A 481 -8.15 -0.30 16.51
CA ASP A 481 -9.51 -0.71 16.18
C ASP A 481 -9.52 -1.67 14.98
N CYS A 482 -8.72 -1.40 13.94
CA CYS A 482 -8.50 -2.34 12.83
C CYS A 482 -7.95 -3.70 13.33
N TRP A 483 -6.96 -3.68 14.23
CA TRP A 483 -6.39 -4.91 14.77
C TRP A 483 -7.40 -5.70 15.63
N ILE A 484 -8.19 -5.00 16.45
CA ILE A 484 -9.25 -5.60 17.26
C ILE A 484 -10.36 -6.19 16.37
N GLU A 485 -10.78 -5.49 15.30
CA GLU A 485 -11.75 -6.00 14.32
C GLU A 485 -11.28 -7.32 13.70
N GLY A 486 -9.97 -7.42 13.39
CA GLY A 486 -9.28 -8.64 12.97
C GLY A 486 -9.53 -9.88 13.83
N PHE A 487 -9.97 -9.70 15.08
CA PHE A 487 -10.23 -10.77 16.05
C PHE A 487 -11.68 -10.81 16.61
N LYS A 488 -12.63 -10.00 16.10
CA LYS A 488 -14.04 -10.04 16.57
C LYS A 488 -14.84 -11.22 16.01
N GLY A 489 -14.47 -11.73 14.83
CA GLY A 489 -15.17 -12.81 14.14
C GLY A 489 -14.92 -14.21 14.73
N SER A 490 -15.67 -15.20 14.23
CA SER A 490 -15.37 -16.63 14.48
C SER A 490 -14.13 -17.11 13.73
N THR A 491 -13.74 -16.39 12.67
CA THR A 491 -12.45 -16.49 11.98
C THR A 491 -11.72 -15.15 12.06
N VAL A 492 -10.40 -15.19 11.92
CA VAL A 492 -9.57 -13.97 11.84
C VAL A 492 -9.92 -13.20 10.55
N ASP A 493 -10.18 -11.90 10.67
CA ASP A 493 -10.29 -11.01 9.51
C ASP A 493 -8.90 -10.51 9.12
N GLU A 494 -8.30 -11.17 8.14
CA GLU A 494 -6.98 -10.81 7.64
C GLU A 494 -6.94 -9.41 7.03
N ALA A 495 -8.03 -8.91 6.43
CA ALA A 495 -8.05 -7.59 5.80
C ALA A 495 -7.93 -6.49 6.87
N ALA A 496 -8.69 -6.61 7.96
CA ALA A 496 -8.59 -5.69 9.10
C ALA A 496 -7.20 -5.72 9.76
N LEU A 497 -6.56 -6.90 9.83
CA LEU A 497 -5.16 -7.01 10.29
C LEU A 497 -4.17 -6.36 9.30
N TYR A 498 -4.39 -6.47 7.98
CA TYR A 498 -3.55 -5.79 6.99
C TYR A 498 -3.69 -4.26 7.07
N ASP A 499 -4.88 -3.72 7.33
CA ASP A 499 -5.10 -2.29 7.51
C ASP A 499 -4.38 -1.77 8.78
N ALA A 500 -4.43 -2.53 9.88
CA ALA A 500 -3.66 -2.22 11.08
C ALA A 500 -2.14 -2.25 10.85
N VAL A 501 -1.64 -3.25 10.12
CA VAL A 501 -0.22 -3.33 9.72
C VAL A 501 0.15 -2.17 8.80
N TYR A 502 -0.72 -1.78 7.88
CA TYR A 502 -0.48 -0.64 7.00
C TYR A 502 -0.37 0.66 7.79
N GLY A 503 -1.30 0.95 8.70
CA GLY A 503 -1.21 2.12 9.59
C GLY A 503 0.04 2.11 10.48
N ALA A 504 0.47 0.95 10.98
CA ALA A 504 1.74 0.83 11.71
C ALA A 504 2.97 1.13 10.83
N ILE A 505 2.95 0.77 9.54
CA ILE A 505 4.00 1.13 8.57
C ILE A 505 3.93 2.62 8.19
N GLN A 506 2.74 3.23 8.13
CA GLN A 506 2.61 4.68 7.97
C GLN A 506 3.28 5.41 9.14
N LEU A 507 2.92 5.06 10.37
CA LEU A 507 3.48 5.65 11.58
C LEU A 507 5.01 5.44 11.70
N GLY A 508 5.50 4.21 11.49
CA GLY A 508 6.91 3.88 11.67
C GLY A 508 7.82 4.29 10.50
N PHE A 509 7.36 4.11 9.27
CA PHE A 509 8.18 4.19 8.06
C PHE A 509 7.67 5.19 7.03
N ASN A 510 6.68 6.03 7.33
CA ASN A 510 6.08 6.97 6.36
C ASN A 510 5.65 6.28 5.05
N SER A 511 5.05 5.08 5.16
CA SER A 511 4.67 4.21 4.04
C SER A 511 5.82 3.66 3.18
N GLU A 512 7.09 3.84 3.56
CA GLU A 512 8.23 3.32 2.80
C GLU A 512 8.23 1.78 2.76
N GLN A 513 8.65 1.20 1.63
CA GLN A 513 8.57 -0.24 1.34
C GLN A 513 9.90 -0.80 0.82
N SER A 514 10.94 -0.75 1.65
CA SER A 514 12.23 -1.39 1.35
C SER A 514 12.17 -2.92 1.48
N SER A 515 13.24 -3.63 1.09
CA SER A 515 13.40 -5.06 1.38
C SER A 515 13.45 -5.32 2.90
N MET A 516 14.12 -4.45 3.65
CA MET A 516 14.22 -4.48 5.11
C MET A 516 12.84 -4.33 5.79
N VAL A 517 12.06 -3.30 5.45
CA VAL A 517 10.73 -3.06 6.06
C VAL A 517 9.82 -4.29 5.86
N ARG A 518 9.79 -4.87 4.66
CA ARG A 518 9.02 -6.08 4.36
C ARG A 518 9.51 -7.30 5.15
N ALA A 519 10.83 -7.44 5.34
CA ALA A 519 11.43 -8.51 6.14
C ALA A 519 11.09 -8.37 7.64
N LEU A 520 11.12 -7.15 8.19
CA LEU A 520 10.69 -6.85 9.55
C LEU A 520 9.21 -7.20 9.74
N VAL A 521 8.32 -6.68 8.89
CA VAL A 521 6.87 -6.97 8.94
C VAL A 521 6.59 -8.48 8.92
N LYS A 522 7.26 -9.23 8.04
CA LYS A 522 7.10 -10.69 7.93
C LYS A 522 7.57 -11.46 9.17
N ARG A 523 8.52 -10.91 9.94
CA ARG A 523 8.97 -11.48 11.22
C ARG A 523 8.07 -11.08 12.39
N THR A 524 7.62 -9.81 12.40
CA THR A 524 6.83 -9.23 13.47
C THR A 524 5.36 -9.68 13.44
N LEU A 525 4.71 -9.77 12.28
CA LEU A 525 3.28 -10.08 12.20
C LEU A 525 2.90 -11.41 12.89
N PRO A 526 3.61 -12.55 12.69
CA PRO A 526 3.30 -13.79 13.41
C PRO A 526 3.46 -13.69 14.94
N GLN A 527 4.41 -12.86 15.40
CA GLN A 527 4.65 -12.60 16.82
C GLN A 527 3.53 -11.74 17.42
N ALA A 528 3.17 -10.66 16.72
CA ALA A 528 2.06 -9.79 17.07
C ALA A 528 0.74 -10.57 17.13
N MET A 529 0.42 -11.40 16.12
CA MET A 529 -0.76 -12.29 16.14
C MET A 529 -0.73 -13.30 17.29
N THR A 530 0.46 -13.75 17.73
CA THR A 530 0.60 -14.64 18.89
C THR A 530 0.35 -13.90 20.20
N ASN A 531 0.98 -12.74 20.39
CA ASN A 531 0.90 -11.95 21.62
C ASN A 531 -0.46 -11.25 21.79
N TRP A 532 -1.05 -10.77 20.69
CA TRP A 532 -2.22 -9.89 20.64
C TRP A 532 -3.41 -10.51 19.90
N ASN A 533 -3.60 -11.82 20.08
CA ASN A 533 -4.80 -12.54 19.63
C ASN A 533 -6.06 -12.12 20.42
N ALA A 534 -7.22 -12.63 19.99
CA ALA A 534 -8.55 -12.41 20.59
C ALA A 534 -8.62 -12.50 22.13
N LYS A 535 -7.78 -13.29 22.81
CA LYS A 535 -7.76 -13.42 24.28
C LYS A 535 -7.01 -12.30 24.99
N ASN A 536 -6.18 -11.55 24.27
CA ASN A 536 -5.19 -10.62 24.81
C ASN A 536 -5.38 -9.17 24.31
N LEU A 537 -6.52 -8.83 23.68
CA LEU A 537 -6.77 -7.50 23.10
C LEU A 537 -6.73 -6.36 24.14
N ASP A 538 -7.12 -6.63 25.39
CA ASP A 538 -6.91 -5.70 26.52
C ASP A 538 -5.42 -5.37 26.74
N THR A 539 -4.54 -6.38 26.63
CA THR A 539 -3.08 -6.20 26.79
C THR A 539 -2.49 -5.48 25.57
N TYR A 540 -2.99 -5.76 24.37
CA TYR A 540 -2.64 -5.02 23.15
C TYR A 540 -2.93 -3.52 23.32
N ASN A 541 -4.20 -3.15 23.54
CA ASN A 541 -4.62 -1.76 23.76
C ASN A 541 -3.85 -1.10 24.94
N THR A 542 -3.52 -1.86 25.98
CA THR A 542 -2.68 -1.36 27.09
C THR A 542 -1.28 -0.95 26.61
N LEU A 543 -0.63 -1.77 25.79
CA LEU A 543 0.75 -1.58 25.36
C LEU A 543 0.90 -0.66 24.13
N THR A 544 -0.11 -0.55 23.26
CA THR A 544 -0.01 0.20 22.00
C THR A 544 -0.69 1.56 21.99
N VAL A 545 -1.71 1.75 22.83
CA VAL A 545 -2.43 3.05 22.97
C VAL A 545 -2.25 3.61 24.37
N ASN A 546 -2.72 2.92 25.41
CA ASN A 546 -2.77 3.47 26.76
C ASN A 546 -1.38 3.85 27.31
N PHE A 547 -0.34 3.10 26.97
CA PHE A 547 1.05 3.40 27.33
C PHE A 547 1.50 4.80 26.84
N PHE A 548 0.96 5.26 25.72
CA PHE A 548 1.20 6.57 25.12
C PHE A 548 0.21 7.60 25.66
N THR A 549 -1.09 7.33 25.55
CA THR A 549 -2.16 8.32 25.78
C THR A 549 -2.46 8.61 27.25
N LYS A 550 -2.09 7.71 28.17
CA LYS A 550 -2.20 7.97 29.63
C LYS A 550 -0.93 8.54 30.24
N ARG A 551 0.15 8.66 29.47
CA ARG A 551 1.40 9.27 29.91
C ARG A 551 1.22 10.78 30.08
N LYS A 552 1.98 11.36 31.00
CA LYS A 552 2.11 12.81 31.17
C LYS A 552 3.57 13.21 30.98
N ALA A 553 3.80 14.45 30.53
CA ALA A 553 5.14 15.01 30.49
C ALA A 553 5.75 15.03 31.91
N HIS A 554 7.06 14.80 32.00
CA HIS A 554 7.75 14.85 33.29
C HIS A 554 7.83 16.28 33.82
N SER A 555 7.63 16.46 35.12
CA SER A 555 7.89 17.73 35.80
C SER A 555 9.39 18.08 35.77
N PRO A 556 9.78 19.37 35.83
CA PRO A 556 11.18 19.77 35.87
C PRO A 556 11.98 19.11 37.00
N GLY A 557 11.39 18.94 38.19
CA GLY A 557 12.02 18.25 39.32
C GLY A 557 12.13 16.71 39.19
N ASN A 558 11.51 16.11 38.17
CA ASN A 558 11.80 14.75 37.75
C ASN A 558 12.89 14.72 36.68
N LEU A 559 12.83 15.61 35.68
CA LEU A 559 13.88 15.73 34.65
C LEU A 559 15.24 16.07 35.26
N SER A 560 15.30 16.93 36.28
CA SER A 560 16.53 17.32 36.99
C SER A 560 17.21 16.18 37.77
N LYS A 561 16.61 14.98 37.82
CA LYS A 561 17.25 13.77 38.37
C LYS A 561 18.16 13.09 37.35
N ILE A 562 17.98 13.37 36.05
CA ILE A 562 18.78 12.78 34.98
C ILE A 562 20.19 13.35 35.04
N LEU A 563 21.13 12.55 35.54
CA LEU A 563 22.56 12.87 35.56
C LEU A 563 23.25 12.59 34.22
N ALA A 564 22.64 11.71 33.41
CA ALA A 564 23.15 11.29 32.12
C ALA A 564 23.06 12.41 31.06
N PRO A 565 24.06 12.59 30.19
CA PRO A 565 23.93 13.41 29.00
C PRO A 565 22.90 12.81 28.04
N VAL A 566 22.12 13.67 27.39
CA VAL A 566 21.02 13.30 26.49
C VAL A 566 21.28 13.84 25.09
N LYS A 567 21.24 12.94 24.10
CA LYS A 567 21.19 13.27 22.67
C LYS A 567 19.80 12.93 22.15
N LEU A 568 19.05 13.95 21.75
CA LEU A 568 17.83 13.80 20.98
C LEU A 568 18.20 13.72 19.50
N VAL A 569 17.58 12.79 18.78
CA VAL A 569 17.72 12.67 17.32
C VAL A 569 16.32 12.70 16.71
N HIS A 570 16.03 13.76 15.96
CA HIS A 570 14.76 13.97 15.29
C HIS A 570 14.86 13.60 13.81
N CYS A 571 13.83 12.94 13.28
CA CYS A 571 13.79 12.44 11.91
C CYS A 571 12.78 13.28 11.12
N THR A 572 13.22 14.08 10.13
CA THR A 572 12.40 15.19 9.58
C THR A 572 11.23 14.76 8.70
N ALA A 573 11.16 13.50 8.30
CA ALA A 573 10.02 12.89 7.59
C ALA A 573 9.15 12.01 8.51
N ASP A 574 9.24 12.20 9.83
CA ASP A 574 8.25 11.74 10.81
C ASP A 574 6.90 12.43 10.54
N ILE A 575 5.85 11.63 10.33
CA ILE A 575 4.50 12.13 10.01
C ILE A 575 3.63 12.38 11.25
N ALA A 576 4.07 11.92 12.42
CA ALA A 576 3.31 11.98 13.67
C ALA A 576 3.86 13.05 14.61
N TYR A 577 5.18 13.20 14.68
CA TYR A 577 5.84 14.10 15.61
C TYR A 577 6.67 15.14 14.85
N PRO A 578 6.22 16.41 14.77
CA PRO A 578 6.98 17.47 14.10
C PRO A 578 8.16 17.96 14.97
N LEU A 579 9.11 18.65 14.34
CA LEU A 579 10.39 19.07 14.94
C LEU A 579 10.22 19.91 16.21
N GLU A 580 9.20 20.79 16.23
CA GLU A 580 8.93 21.72 17.31
C GLU A 580 8.72 21.01 18.66
N LEU A 581 8.16 19.79 18.66
CA LEU A 581 8.02 18.98 19.89
C LEU A 581 9.37 18.49 20.42
N SER A 582 10.34 18.24 19.53
CA SER A 582 11.70 17.86 19.90
C SER A 582 12.50 19.05 20.43
N GLU A 583 12.26 20.25 19.89
CA GLU A 583 12.83 21.51 20.37
C GLU A 583 12.25 21.93 21.73
N GLU A 584 10.94 21.82 21.91
CA GLU A 584 10.28 22.04 23.21
C GLU A 584 10.80 21.05 24.26
N PHE A 585 10.91 19.76 23.92
CA PHE A 585 11.44 18.77 24.85
C PHE A 585 12.93 18.98 25.18
N LEU A 586 13.75 19.39 24.20
CA LEU A 586 15.13 19.81 24.44
C LEU A 586 15.18 20.93 25.48
N LYS A 587 14.33 21.95 25.32
CA LYS A 587 14.25 23.07 26.25
C LYS A 587 13.84 22.62 27.65
N HIS A 588 12.84 21.76 27.79
CA HIS A 588 12.43 21.22 29.09
C HIS A 588 13.55 20.43 29.80
N LEU A 589 14.41 19.72 29.06
CA LEU A 589 15.60 19.08 29.62
C LEU A 589 16.64 20.10 30.07
N GLN A 590 16.93 21.11 29.24
CA GLN A 590 17.93 22.15 29.54
C GLN A 590 17.50 23.06 30.71
N ASP A 591 16.23 23.47 30.76
CA ASP A 591 15.63 24.25 31.86
C ASP A 591 15.66 23.46 33.19
N ALA A 592 15.65 22.12 33.12
CA ALA A 592 15.82 21.23 34.27
C ALA A 592 17.30 20.95 34.63
N GLY A 593 18.26 21.54 33.92
CA GLY A 593 19.71 21.40 34.16
C GLY A 593 20.37 20.17 33.52
N VAL A 594 19.66 19.43 32.67
CA VAL A 594 20.19 18.23 31.99
C VAL A 594 21.10 18.65 30.83
N LYS A 595 22.27 18.01 30.68
CA LYS A 595 23.17 18.18 29.52
C LYS A 595 22.53 17.56 28.28
N ALA A 596 21.64 18.30 27.62
CA ALA A 596 20.87 17.85 26.46
C ALA A 596 21.26 18.58 25.16
N SER A 597 21.26 17.85 24.04
CA SER A 597 21.48 18.37 22.68
C SER A 597 20.53 17.69 21.68
N LEU A 598 20.25 18.37 20.56
CA LEU A 598 19.39 17.87 19.47
C LEU A 598 20.18 17.82 18.16
N ASN A 599 19.97 16.75 17.38
CA ASN A 599 20.40 16.61 16.01
C ASN A 599 19.19 16.23 15.13
N THR A 600 19.12 16.73 13.91
CA THR A 600 18.13 16.33 12.89
C THR A 600 18.77 15.38 11.88
N ILE A 601 17.99 14.43 11.38
CA ILE A 601 18.33 13.53 10.27
C ILE A 601 17.34 13.82 9.15
N GLU A 602 17.83 14.39 8.06
CA GLU A 602 17.00 14.86 6.96
C GLU A 602 16.43 13.69 6.16
N GLY A 603 15.14 13.74 5.82
CA GLY A 603 14.43 12.70 5.08
C GLY A 603 14.08 11.43 5.88
N ALA A 604 14.58 11.28 7.11
CA ALA A 604 14.33 10.10 7.93
C ALA A 604 12.89 10.02 8.43
N CYS A 605 12.29 8.83 8.36
CA CYS A 605 11.00 8.50 8.97
C CYS A 605 11.11 8.28 10.49
N HIS A 606 9.98 8.08 11.18
CA HIS A 606 9.93 7.85 12.63
C HIS A 606 10.86 6.72 13.12
N PHE A 607 11.01 5.64 12.37
CA PHE A 607 11.98 4.56 12.62
C PHE A 607 13.30 4.73 11.83
N GLY A 608 13.81 5.97 11.80
CA GLY A 608 14.96 6.38 11.00
C GLY A 608 16.24 5.57 11.21
N CYS A 609 16.43 4.92 12.37
CA CYS A 609 17.59 4.05 12.60
C CYS A 609 17.62 2.79 11.71
N VAL A 610 16.54 2.50 10.98
CA VAL A 610 16.45 1.43 9.97
C VAL A 610 16.76 1.95 8.57
N THR A 611 16.29 3.16 8.23
CA THR A 611 16.34 3.68 6.84
C THR A 611 17.48 4.67 6.59
N HIS A 612 18.02 5.29 7.65
CA HIS A 612 19.08 6.31 7.62
C HIS A 612 20.19 5.96 8.65
N SER A 613 20.51 4.66 8.76
CA SER A 613 21.49 4.13 9.73
C SER A 613 22.90 4.63 9.48
N GLU A 614 23.25 4.91 8.23
CA GLU A 614 24.53 5.47 7.79
C GLU A 614 24.80 6.88 8.36
N GLN A 615 23.75 7.61 8.73
CA GLN A 615 23.85 8.90 9.43
C GLN A 615 23.72 8.74 10.96
N ILE A 616 22.84 7.85 11.42
CA ILE A 616 22.53 7.67 12.85
C ILE A 616 23.62 6.88 13.59
N ASN A 617 24.20 5.84 12.98
CA ASN A 617 25.18 4.99 13.64
C ASN A 617 26.50 5.73 13.95
N PRO A 618 27.11 6.54 13.05
CA PRO A 618 28.31 7.30 13.39
C PRO A 618 28.04 8.32 14.50
N LEU A 619 26.93 9.06 14.40
CA LEU A 619 26.50 10.02 15.43
C LEU A 619 26.30 9.35 16.79
N PHE A 620 25.80 8.11 16.81
CA PHE A 620 25.67 7.33 18.03
C PHE A 620 27.00 6.81 18.56
N ALA A 621 27.86 6.26 17.69
CA ALA A 621 29.18 5.76 18.06
C ALA A 621 30.02 6.87 18.70
N ASP A 622 30.08 8.04 18.07
CA ASP A 622 30.79 9.22 18.60
C ASP A 622 30.20 9.65 19.95
N PHE A 623 28.87 9.70 20.09
CA PHE A 623 28.23 10.05 21.37
C PHE A 623 28.50 9.03 22.49
N VAL A 624 28.63 7.74 22.20
CA VAL A 624 29.05 6.74 23.21
C VAL A 624 30.52 6.96 23.57
N LEU A 625 31.39 7.18 22.59
CA LEU A 625 32.83 7.42 22.82
C LEU A 625 33.08 8.69 23.66
N GLU A 626 32.40 9.80 23.36
CA GLU A 626 32.48 11.06 24.13
C GLU A 626 32.13 10.89 25.61
N ASN A 627 31.25 9.94 25.93
CA ASN A 627 30.71 9.74 27.28
C ASN A 627 31.23 8.44 27.93
N THR A 628 32.24 7.79 27.33
CA THR A 628 32.89 6.61 27.91
C THR A 628 34.32 6.91 28.35
N THR A 629 34.64 6.57 29.59
CA THR A 629 36.01 6.70 30.16
C THR A 629 36.83 5.41 30.13
N ALA A 630 36.18 4.27 29.88
CA ALA A 630 36.84 2.96 29.78
C ALA A 630 37.63 2.82 28.47
N GLN A 631 38.62 1.93 28.45
CA GLN A 631 39.39 1.63 27.24
C GLN A 631 38.52 0.88 26.22
N ILE A 632 38.40 1.42 25.01
CA ILE A 632 37.60 0.83 23.94
C ILE A 632 38.48 -0.01 23.01
N PRO A 633 38.08 -1.24 22.65
CA PRO A 633 38.73 -2.03 21.60
C PRO A 633 38.85 -1.28 20.27
N PRO A 634 39.79 -1.67 19.39
CA PRO A 634 39.79 -1.21 18.01
C PRO A 634 38.52 -1.67 17.27
N THR A 635 38.14 -0.95 16.22
CA THR A 635 37.04 -1.34 15.34
C THR A 635 37.34 -2.70 14.68
N PRO A 636 36.47 -3.72 14.80
CA PRO A 636 36.61 -4.96 14.05
C PRO A 636 36.52 -4.71 12.54
N SER A 637 37.21 -5.53 11.74
CA SER A 637 37.23 -5.40 10.26
C SER A 637 35.93 -5.81 9.58
N SER A 638 35.14 -6.67 10.24
CA SER A 638 33.89 -7.24 9.73
C SER A 638 33.10 -7.80 10.89
N VAL A 639 31.78 -7.65 10.89
CA VAL A 639 30.88 -8.22 11.90
C VAL A 639 29.61 -8.75 11.25
N VAL A 640 28.96 -9.68 11.92
CA VAL A 640 27.66 -10.24 11.53
C VAL A 640 26.67 -9.90 12.63
N SER A 641 25.46 -9.46 12.26
CA SER A 641 24.38 -9.23 13.22
C SER A 641 23.68 -10.55 13.59
N PRO A 642 23.26 -10.75 14.86
CA PRO A 642 22.49 -11.94 15.24
C PRO A 642 21.12 -12.04 14.53
N PHE A 643 20.59 -10.93 14.01
CA PHE A 643 19.28 -10.88 13.36
C PHE A 643 19.33 -11.16 11.84
N GLU A 644 20.51 -11.04 11.24
CA GLU A 644 20.77 -10.97 9.79
C GLU A 644 20.24 -12.18 9.03
N ALA A 645 20.68 -13.40 9.38
CA ALA A 645 20.22 -14.63 8.75
C ALA A 645 18.69 -14.81 8.87
N GLY A 646 18.09 -14.27 9.93
CA GLY A 646 16.66 -14.27 10.15
C GLY A 646 15.90 -13.29 9.24
N LEU A 647 16.48 -12.14 8.92
CA LEU A 647 15.95 -11.12 8.02
C LEU A 647 16.16 -11.50 6.56
N ILE A 648 17.33 -12.02 6.19
CA ILE A 648 17.60 -12.58 4.85
C ILE A 648 16.61 -13.70 4.53
N LYS A 649 16.38 -14.63 5.47
CA LYS A 649 15.34 -15.67 5.32
C LYS A 649 13.92 -15.09 5.22
N ALA A 650 13.66 -13.93 5.80
CA ALA A 650 12.40 -13.21 5.64
C ALA A 650 12.27 -12.52 4.27
N GLY A 651 13.38 -12.29 3.55
CA GLY A 651 13.40 -11.67 2.22
C GLY A 651 14.06 -10.29 2.20
N TRP A 652 14.85 -9.95 3.22
CA TRP A 652 15.77 -8.82 3.12
C TRP A 652 16.86 -9.16 2.10
N ALA A 653 16.90 -8.41 1.00
CA ALA A 653 18.07 -8.33 0.14
C ALA A 653 19.03 -7.34 0.79
N ASN A 654 20.17 -7.84 1.23
CA ASN A 654 21.28 -7.00 1.67
C ASN A 654 21.99 -6.50 0.42
N ASP A 655 21.63 -5.31 -0.05
CA ASP A 655 22.17 -4.76 -1.30
C ASP A 655 23.67 -4.36 -1.20
N ASP A 656 24.27 -4.52 -0.01
CA ASP A 656 25.70 -4.32 0.28
C ASP A 656 26.59 -5.54 -0.07
N SER A 657 26.06 -6.60 -0.70
CA SER A 657 26.91 -7.67 -1.27
C SER A 657 27.45 -7.28 -2.65
N ASP A 658 28.35 -6.29 -2.67
CA ASP A 658 29.31 -6.08 -3.77
C ASP A 658 30.31 -7.24 -3.79
N ASP A 659 29.89 -8.41 -4.32
CA ASP A 659 30.76 -9.55 -4.64
C ASP A 659 30.21 -10.31 -5.88
N GLU A 660 30.82 -9.99 -7.04
CA GLU A 660 30.82 -10.68 -8.37
C GLU A 660 29.52 -10.82 -9.20
#